data_AF-A0AAN8TW66-F1
#
_entry.id   AF-A0AAN8TW66-F1
#
_cell.length_a   1.000
_cell.length_b   1.000
_cell.length_c   1.000
_cell.angle_alpha   90.00
_cell.angle_beta   90.00
_cell.angle_gamma   90.00
#
_symmetry.space_group_name_H-M   'P 1'
#
loop_
_entity.id
_entity.type
_entity.pdbx_description
1 polymer ?
#
loop_
_entity_poly.entity_id
_entity_poly.type
_entity_poly.pdbx_seq_one_letter_code
_entity_poly.pdbx_strand_id
1 'polypeptide(L)'
;MKVAVVGSGISGLVCAYELAKFGVKVVVYDKEHYLSGHPNTVTVNGVDLDVGFMVFNRATYPNMMEFFEFLGVDMDISDMSFSVSLDQGRACEWGTRNGFSSLFAQKKNVLNPYFWQMIGEISRFRQDVISYLEALENNPDIDPNETLGQFIESHVYSELFQKAYLIPICTSIWTCPLEGVLGFSAFYILSFLHDHHLLQLFGLPQLLTVRWRSHINKVKEELEKKGCQIRTSCDVNSVTTNEEGCTVACNDGAKEVFDGCIMAVDAPNTLKMLGKEATGDETRILGAFQYVFSDVFLHCDKTFLPLNPTTWSACNFLGTMNNRGCVTYCLNIIQNLGESKLPYFVTVDPPHTPEHTLVKWRTSHSVPSVAASKASRELHQIQGRRGIWFCGAYQGYGFHANGLKAGVVAADSMLRRSCSIRDNPKHMVPTWPETGARLVVARFFKSFIQTGCIILLEEGGTIFTFQGTERKCSLKVSLRVHSTQFYWKVATQADIGLADAFIQGDFSFVDKNEGLLNLIMMFIANRDLKASVRTSRKERAWWNPLLLTAALSSAKYFIRHVSNRNTLTQARRNISRHYDLSNELFSLFLDETMTYSCAIFKSADEDLKDAQLRKIYVLIRKAKISKEHHILEIGFGWGSFAVEVVKQTGCKYTGITLSEQQLEYAQLRVEQAGLQDQITLLLCDYRQIPNKDKYDRIISCEVLEHIGHDFIGEFFTCCESALAEDGLLVLQFISIPDERYDSHRHSTDFMREYIFPGGGLNALSQVTSVMAAASRLCVEHLENIGIHYYQTLKCWRRNFFKNQRQICALGFDDKFIRTWEYYFDYCAAGLKTCTIGDYQIVFSRPGNVAAFGDPYNDTMPSAY
;
A
#
# COMPACT_ATOMS: atom_id res chain seq x y z
N MET A 1 12.38 -40.61 -7.75
CA MET A 1 13.56 -39.82 -7.34
C MET A 1 13.74 -39.91 -5.85
N LYS A 2 14.93 -40.28 -5.39
CA LYS A 2 15.36 -40.38 -4.00
C LYS A 2 16.59 -39.50 -3.81
N VAL A 3 16.54 -38.59 -2.84
CA VAL A 3 17.52 -37.50 -2.68
C VAL A 3 18.08 -37.49 -1.26
N ALA A 4 19.40 -37.30 -1.15
CA ALA A 4 20.05 -37.03 0.12
C ALA A 4 20.12 -35.53 0.38
N VAL A 5 19.85 -35.11 1.62
CA VAL A 5 20.11 -33.75 2.10
C VAL A 5 21.08 -33.86 3.26
N VAL A 6 22.31 -33.38 3.07
CA VAL A 6 23.39 -33.44 4.07
C VAL A 6 23.40 -32.13 4.84
N GLY A 7 23.05 -32.18 6.13
CA GLY A 7 22.88 -31.05 7.03
C GLY A 7 21.40 -30.72 7.31
N SER A 8 21.00 -30.66 8.58
CA SER A 8 19.63 -30.33 8.99
C SER A 8 19.47 -28.89 9.50
N GLY A 9 20.36 -27.98 9.09
CA GLY A 9 20.13 -26.54 9.23
C GLY A 9 18.86 -26.10 8.50
N ILE A 10 18.42 -24.85 8.71
CA ILE A 10 17.21 -24.30 8.06
C ILE A 10 17.22 -24.49 6.53
N SER A 11 18.39 -24.34 5.89
CA SER A 11 18.56 -24.60 4.45
C SER A 11 18.20 -26.02 4.05
N GLY A 12 18.69 -27.00 4.79
CA GLY A 12 18.46 -28.42 4.51
C GLY A 12 17.03 -28.83 4.80
N LEU A 13 16.47 -28.38 5.93
CA LEU A 13 15.08 -28.71 6.31
C LEU A 13 14.06 -28.13 5.32
N VAL A 14 14.24 -26.88 4.89
CA VAL A 14 13.35 -26.25 3.90
C VAL A 14 13.51 -26.91 2.53
N CYS A 15 14.74 -27.23 2.13
CA CYS A 15 14.99 -27.95 0.88
C CYS A 15 14.29 -29.32 0.89
N ALA A 16 14.45 -30.08 1.98
CA ALA A 16 13.76 -31.36 2.16
C ALA A 16 12.24 -31.21 2.11
N TYR A 17 11.70 -30.16 2.73
CA TYR A 17 10.27 -29.87 2.75
C TYR A 17 9.73 -29.59 1.34
N GLU A 18 10.38 -28.71 0.58
CA GLU A 18 9.97 -28.39 -0.79
C GLU A 18 10.09 -29.60 -1.71
N LEU A 19 11.16 -30.39 -1.61
CA LEU A 19 11.29 -31.64 -2.39
C LEU A 19 10.16 -32.64 -2.04
N ALA A 20 9.88 -32.83 -0.76
CA ALA A 20 8.85 -33.77 -0.30
C ALA A 20 7.43 -33.35 -0.70
N LYS A 21 7.16 -32.04 -0.80
CA LYS A 21 5.88 -31.49 -1.31
C LYS A 21 5.57 -31.97 -2.73
N PHE A 22 6.58 -32.27 -3.54
CA PHE A 22 6.43 -32.80 -4.89
C PHE A 22 6.66 -34.32 -4.98
N GLY A 23 6.57 -35.04 -3.85
CA GLY A 23 6.61 -36.50 -3.82
C GLY A 23 8.01 -37.11 -3.96
N VAL A 24 9.07 -36.32 -3.81
CA VAL A 24 10.46 -36.82 -3.78
C VAL A 24 10.72 -37.54 -2.46
N LYS A 25 11.36 -38.71 -2.50
CA LYS A 25 11.78 -39.42 -1.29
C LYS A 25 13.06 -38.81 -0.74
N VAL A 26 12.99 -38.11 0.38
CA VAL A 26 14.13 -37.39 0.96
C VAL A 26 14.70 -38.11 2.18
N VAL A 27 16.03 -38.21 2.26
CA VAL A 27 16.76 -38.64 3.46
C VAL A 27 17.63 -37.47 3.93
N VAL A 28 17.34 -36.95 5.12
CA VAL A 28 18.09 -35.85 5.74
C VAL A 28 19.12 -36.45 6.70
N TYR A 29 20.38 -36.07 6.56
CA TYR A 29 21.48 -36.47 7.43
C TYR A 29 21.90 -35.31 8.33
N ASP A 30 22.10 -35.59 9.61
CA ASP A 30 22.73 -34.65 10.54
C ASP A 30 23.76 -35.35 11.42
N LYS A 31 24.89 -34.69 11.66
CA LYS A 31 25.98 -35.19 12.50
C LYS A 31 25.62 -35.15 13.98
N GLU A 32 24.78 -34.20 14.40
CA GLU A 32 24.39 -34.00 15.79
C GLU A 32 23.19 -34.88 16.15
N HIS A 33 22.99 -35.10 17.45
CA HIS A 33 21.86 -35.86 17.98
C HIS A 33 20.53 -35.07 17.95
N TYR A 34 20.58 -33.78 17.59
CA TYR A 34 19.46 -32.88 17.45
C TYR A 34 19.54 -32.17 16.08
N LEU A 35 18.40 -31.70 15.58
CA LEU A 35 18.34 -31.00 14.29
C LEU A 35 18.89 -29.58 14.41
N SER A 36 19.42 -29.04 13.31
CA SER A 36 19.93 -27.66 13.09
C SER A 36 21.36 -27.31 13.51
N GLY A 37 22.16 -28.26 13.99
CA GLY A 37 23.62 -28.13 14.15
C GLY A 37 24.12 -27.24 15.30
N HIS A 38 23.29 -26.39 15.90
CA HIS A 38 23.58 -25.57 17.09
C HIS A 38 22.40 -25.59 18.09
N PRO A 39 22.61 -25.34 19.40
CA PRO A 39 21.50 -25.25 20.34
C PRO A 39 20.63 -24.04 19.99
N ASN A 40 19.55 -24.24 19.24
CA ASN A 40 18.63 -23.15 18.89
C ASN A 40 17.73 -22.78 20.08
N THR A 41 17.47 -23.70 20.99
CA THR A 41 16.70 -23.41 22.21
C THR A 41 17.34 -24.12 23.39
N VAL A 42 17.59 -23.38 24.47
CA VAL A 42 18.13 -23.91 25.73
C VAL A 42 17.11 -23.72 26.82
N THR A 43 16.73 -24.81 27.49
CA THR A 43 15.84 -24.73 28.65
C THR A 43 16.65 -24.50 29.92
N VAL A 44 16.49 -23.35 30.56
CA VAL A 44 17.12 -23.02 31.84
C VAL A 44 16.06 -22.59 32.84
N ASN A 45 16.06 -23.17 34.04
CA ASN A 45 15.10 -22.86 35.12
C ASN A 45 13.62 -22.94 34.67
N GLY A 46 13.29 -23.87 33.78
CA GLY A 46 11.94 -24.03 33.22
C GLY A 46 11.54 -22.97 32.19
N VAL A 47 12.48 -22.15 31.72
CA VAL A 47 12.30 -21.18 30.63
C VAL A 47 13.07 -21.64 29.40
N ASP A 48 12.36 -21.78 28.29
CA ASP A 48 12.97 -22.03 26.98
C ASP A 48 13.51 -20.71 26.41
N LEU A 49 14.81 -20.64 26.17
CA LEU A 49 15.51 -19.46 25.65
C LEU A 49 16.01 -19.75 24.24
N ASP A 50 15.56 -18.97 23.25
CA ASP A 50 16.15 -19.05 21.90
C ASP A 50 17.52 -18.36 21.90
N VAL A 51 18.58 -19.09 21.56
CA VAL A 51 19.95 -18.56 21.54
C VAL A 51 20.59 -18.62 20.16
N GLY A 52 19.83 -19.06 19.14
CA GLY A 52 20.26 -19.13 17.75
C GLY A 52 19.49 -18.18 16.85
N PHE A 53 18.15 -18.25 16.87
CA PHE A 53 17.26 -17.52 15.98
C PHE A 53 16.44 -16.47 16.75
N MET A 54 17.04 -15.30 16.95
CA MET A 54 16.49 -14.30 17.88
C MET A 54 15.43 -13.37 17.27
N VAL A 55 15.62 -12.90 16.03
CA VAL A 55 14.72 -11.90 15.42
C VAL A 55 14.65 -12.01 13.90
N PHE A 56 13.52 -11.63 13.33
CA PHE A 56 13.27 -11.51 11.89
C PHE A 56 12.22 -10.43 11.63
N ASN A 57 12.07 -9.92 10.41
CA ASN A 57 10.97 -9.03 10.04
C ASN A 57 10.21 -9.52 8.79
N ARG A 58 8.97 -9.03 8.64
CA ARG A 58 8.09 -9.38 7.52
C ARG A 58 8.63 -8.94 6.15
N ALA A 59 9.53 -7.99 6.18
CA ALA A 59 9.90 -7.12 5.11
C ALA A 59 11.08 -7.70 4.31
N THR A 60 12.15 -8.12 4.98
CA THR A 60 13.32 -8.80 4.40
C THR A 60 13.16 -10.31 4.35
N TYR A 61 12.16 -10.89 5.03
CA TYR A 61 11.98 -12.34 5.11
C TYR A 61 10.56 -12.84 4.75
N PRO A 62 9.99 -12.44 3.59
CA PRO A 62 8.62 -12.81 3.21
C PRO A 62 8.42 -14.33 3.07
N ASN A 63 9.42 -15.04 2.55
CA ASN A 63 9.36 -16.50 2.39
C ASN A 63 9.41 -17.24 3.74
N MET A 64 10.12 -16.67 4.72
CA MET A 64 10.16 -17.21 6.09
C MET A 64 8.85 -16.98 6.83
N MET A 65 8.23 -15.80 6.64
CA MET A 65 6.91 -15.51 7.18
C MET A 65 5.87 -16.50 6.68
N GLU A 66 5.82 -16.73 5.36
CA GLU A 66 4.90 -17.69 4.76
C GLU A 66 5.13 -19.11 5.29
N PHE A 67 6.39 -19.52 5.42
CA PHE A 67 6.75 -20.82 5.98
C PHE A 67 6.31 -20.97 7.44
N PHE A 68 6.52 -19.96 8.28
CA PHE A 68 6.10 -19.97 9.68
C PHE A 68 4.59 -19.89 9.85
N GLU A 69 3.90 -19.07 9.05
CA GLU A 69 2.44 -19.00 9.03
C GLU A 69 1.83 -20.35 8.61
N PHE A 70 2.42 -21.02 7.60
CA PHE A 70 2.01 -22.36 7.19
C PHE A 70 2.17 -23.41 8.30
N LEU A 71 3.30 -23.38 9.02
CA LEU A 71 3.56 -24.27 10.15
C LEU A 71 2.74 -23.92 11.41
N GLY A 72 1.95 -22.84 11.37
CA GLY A 72 1.23 -22.32 12.53
C GLY A 72 2.16 -21.96 13.68
N VAL A 73 3.33 -21.39 13.38
CA VAL A 73 4.29 -20.89 14.37
C VAL A 73 3.81 -19.52 14.88
N ASP A 74 3.60 -19.42 16.19
CA ASP A 74 3.21 -18.16 16.81
C ASP A 74 4.40 -17.18 16.83
N MET A 75 4.12 -15.90 16.59
CA MET A 75 5.15 -14.86 16.48
C MET A 75 4.73 -13.64 17.30
N ASP A 76 5.66 -13.07 18.06
CA ASP A 76 5.47 -11.85 18.85
C ASP A 76 6.39 -10.73 18.35
N ILE A 77 5.99 -9.47 18.60
CA ILE A 77 6.81 -8.30 18.29
C ILE A 77 8.05 -8.30 19.18
N SER A 78 9.23 -8.11 18.61
CA SER A 78 10.51 -8.06 19.30
C SER A 78 11.15 -6.67 19.22
N ASP A 79 11.97 -6.34 20.22
CA ASP A 79 12.80 -5.14 20.26
C ASP A 79 14.25 -5.56 19.99
N MET A 80 14.88 -4.96 18.98
CA MET A 80 16.32 -5.10 18.70
C MET A 80 17.02 -3.75 18.79
N SER A 81 16.75 -3.02 19.87
CA SER A 81 17.48 -1.81 20.22
C SER A 81 18.97 -2.09 20.37
N PHE A 82 19.75 -1.04 20.16
CA PHE A 82 21.20 -1.10 20.13
C PHE A 82 21.80 -0.08 21.09
N SER A 83 22.90 -0.46 21.75
CA SER A 83 23.68 0.43 22.59
C SER A 83 25.18 0.24 22.42
N VAL A 84 25.91 1.30 22.70
CA VAL A 84 27.37 1.33 22.66
C VAL A 84 27.86 1.93 23.97
N SER A 85 28.87 1.30 24.58
CA SER A 85 29.65 1.86 25.67
C SER A 85 31.13 1.64 25.41
N LEU A 86 31.86 2.75 25.23
CA LEU A 86 33.30 2.78 24.98
C LEU A 86 34.07 3.22 26.23
N ASP A 87 35.12 2.47 26.56
CA ASP A 87 35.97 2.66 27.74
C ASP A 87 35.15 2.73 29.03
N GLN A 88 34.21 1.78 29.20
CA GLN A 88 33.26 1.74 30.33
C GLN A 88 32.47 3.05 30.44
N GLY A 89 31.99 3.55 29.31
CA GLY A 89 31.24 4.80 29.20
C GLY A 89 32.05 6.07 29.42
N ARG A 90 33.37 6.02 29.67
CA ARG A 90 34.16 7.25 29.85
C ARG A 90 34.27 8.04 28.55
N ALA A 91 34.54 7.33 27.44
CA ALA A 91 34.68 7.92 26.12
C ALA A 91 33.31 8.28 25.52
N CYS A 92 32.44 7.28 25.33
CA CYS A 92 31.11 7.47 24.73
C CYS A 92 30.14 6.40 25.23
N GLU A 93 28.91 6.79 25.57
CA GLU A 93 27.83 5.86 25.87
C GLU A 93 26.49 6.39 25.37
N TRP A 94 25.78 5.60 24.56
CA TRP A 94 24.47 5.94 24.00
C TRP A 94 23.68 4.68 23.59
N GLY A 95 22.37 4.80 23.39
CA GLY A 95 21.54 3.71 22.86
C GLY A 95 20.23 4.18 22.22
N THR A 96 19.48 3.25 21.62
CA THR A 96 18.28 3.58 20.83
C THR A 96 16.94 3.22 21.50
N ARG A 97 16.94 2.38 22.54
CA ARG A 97 15.71 1.79 23.10
C ARG A 97 14.66 2.81 23.58
N ASN A 98 15.07 3.80 24.39
CA ASN A 98 14.15 4.77 24.99
C ASN A 98 14.17 6.13 24.26
N GLY A 99 14.54 6.14 22.98
CA GLY A 99 14.63 7.36 22.19
C GLY A 99 15.65 8.34 22.74
N PHE A 100 15.26 9.61 22.92
CA PHE A 100 16.17 10.68 23.34
C PHE A 100 16.82 10.45 24.70
N SER A 101 16.16 9.75 25.64
CA SER A 101 16.74 9.48 26.95
C SER A 101 17.89 8.47 26.89
N SER A 102 17.83 7.49 25.99
CA SER A 102 18.94 6.57 25.72
C SER A 102 20.01 7.20 24.83
N LEU A 103 19.64 8.04 23.86
CA LEU A 103 20.60 8.70 22.97
C LEU A 103 21.49 9.70 23.73
N PHE A 104 20.88 10.47 24.63
CA PHE A 104 21.57 11.45 25.49
C PHE A 104 21.70 10.95 26.93
N ALA A 105 21.86 9.63 27.11
CA ALA A 105 22.09 9.02 28.41
C ALA A 105 23.27 9.67 29.16
N GLN A 106 24.29 10.06 28.41
CA GLN A 106 25.30 10.99 28.87
C GLN A 106 24.89 12.43 28.58
N LYS A 107 24.44 13.17 29.60
CA LYS A 107 23.99 14.56 29.44
C LYS A 107 25.05 15.48 28.81
N LYS A 108 26.34 15.19 29.01
CA LYS A 108 27.46 15.90 28.37
C LYS A 108 27.40 15.86 26.83
N ASN A 109 26.81 14.81 26.26
CA ASN A 109 26.71 14.64 24.80
C ASN A 109 25.76 15.65 24.15
N VAL A 110 24.83 16.24 24.91
CA VAL A 110 23.95 17.31 24.41
C VAL A 110 24.76 18.54 23.97
N LEU A 111 25.90 18.80 24.62
CA LEU A 111 26.78 19.94 24.33
C LEU A 111 28.07 19.52 23.62
N ASN A 112 28.25 18.24 23.29
CA ASN A 112 29.46 17.74 22.68
C ASN A 112 29.38 17.85 21.15
N PRO A 113 30.15 18.75 20.50
CA PRO A 113 30.10 18.94 19.05
C PRO A 113 30.50 17.68 18.27
N TYR A 114 31.42 16.87 18.79
CA TYR A 114 31.83 15.61 18.15
C TYR A 114 30.72 14.56 18.16
N PHE A 115 29.88 14.54 19.21
CA PHE A 115 28.72 13.66 19.25
C PHE A 115 27.69 14.08 18.21
N TRP A 116 27.40 15.38 18.10
CA TRP A 116 26.50 15.89 17.05
C TRP A 116 27.06 15.70 15.63
N GLN A 117 28.37 15.79 15.45
CA GLN A 117 29.03 15.43 14.19
C GLN A 117 28.75 13.96 13.85
N MET A 118 28.93 13.02 14.79
CA MET A 118 28.61 11.61 14.58
C MET A 118 27.13 11.42 14.17
N ILE A 119 26.19 12.09 14.84
CA ILE A 119 24.76 12.00 14.50
C ILE A 119 24.50 12.52 13.07
N GLY A 120 25.13 13.64 12.68
CA GLY A 120 25.07 14.16 11.31
C GLY A 120 25.67 13.20 10.29
N GLU A 121 26.80 12.59 10.64
CA GLU A 121 27.50 11.59 9.81
C GLU A 121 26.68 10.32 9.62
N ILE A 122 25.86 9.88 10.60
CA ILE A 122 24.92 8.76 10.41
C ILE A 122 23.90 9.09 9.32
N SER A 123 23.37 10.31 9.30
CA SER A 123 22.45 10.74 8.25
C SER A 123 23.14 10.85 6.88
N ARG A 124 24.40 11.32 6.85
CA ARG A 124 25.21 11.37 5.62
C ARG A 124 25.51 9.96 5.10
N PHE A 125 25.91 9.06 5.98
CA PHE A 125 26.20 7.65 5.67
C PHE A 125 25.02 6.95 5.03
N ARG A 126 23.81 7.19 5.52
CA ARG A 126 22.61 6.68 4.86
C ARG A 126 22.51 7.13 3.39
N GLN A 127 22.75 8.40 3.11
CA GLN A 127 22.65 8.93 1.75
C GLN A 127 23.76 8.37 0.85
N ASP A 128 24.99 8.32 1.36
CA ASP A 128 26.14 7.79 0.63
C ASP A 128 25.94 6.30 0.29
N VAL A 129 25.36 5.52 1.20
CA VAL A 129 25.01 4.10 0.96
C VAL A 129 23.97 3.97 -0.15
N ILE A 130 22.91 4.77 -0.13
CA ILE A 130 21.88 4.73 -1.18
C ILE A 130 22.51 5.07 -2.54
N SER A 131 23.29 6.15 -2.61
CA SER A 131 23.95 6.55 -3.84
C SER A 131 24.97 5.52 -4.33
N TYR A 132 25.69 4.84 -3.42
CA TYR A 132 26.60 3.75 -3.76
C TYR A 132 25.85 2.55 -4.39
N LEU A 133 24.73 2.13 -3.80
CA LEU A 133 23.93 1.01 -4.32
C LEU A 133 23.26 1.36 -5.66
N GLU A 134 22.72 2.58 -5.79
CA GLU A 134 22.14 3.08 -7.05
C GLU A 134 23.18 3.15 -8.17
N ALA A 135 24.42 3.54 -7.86
CA ALA A 135 25.50 3.57 -8.85
C ALA A 135 25.84 2.16 -9.36
N LEU A 136 25.86 1.17 -8.48
CA LEU A 136 26.10 -0.24 -8.85
C LEU A 136 24.93 -0.84 -9.64
N GLU A 137 23.69 -0.51 -9.29
CA GLU A 137 22.50 -1.01 -9.99
C GLU A 137 22.38 -0.43 -11.41
N ASN A 138 22.71 0.86 -11.58
CA ASN A 138 22.63 1.55 -12.86
C ASN A 138 23.83 1.30 -13.79
N ASN A 139 24.94 0.77 -13.26
CA ASN A 139 26.15 0.51 -14.04
C ASN A 139 26.74 -0.88 -13.75
N PRO A 140 26.40 -1.90 -14.56
CA PRO A 140 26.87 -3.27 -14.34
C PRO A 140 28.38 -3.45 -14.58
N ASP A 141 29.08 -2.46 -15.16
CA ASP A 141 30.53 -2.50 -15.39
C ASP A 141 31.34 -2.15 -14.13
N ILE A 142 30.70 -1.63 -13.08
CA ILE A 142 31.36 -1.36 -11.80
C ILE A 142 31.54 -2.68 -11.05
N ASP A 143 32.78 -3.09 -10.83
CA ASP A 143 33.08 -4.29 -10.04
C ASP A 143 32.99 -3.97 -8.53
N PRO A 144 32.07 -4.58 -7.77
CA PRO A 144 31.86 -4.29 -6.34
C PRO A 144 32.90 -4.97 -5.44
N ASN A 145 34.19 -4.76 -5.74
CA ASN A 145 35.31 -5.32 -4.99
C ASN A 145 35.87 -4.38 -3.91
N GLU A 146 35.20 -3.25 -3.66
CA GLU A 146 35.60 -2.31 -2.62
C GLU A 146 35.38 -2.93 -1.23
N THR A 147 36.35 -2.71 -0.33
CA THR A 147 36.24 -3.05 1.09
C THR A 147 35.55 -1.95 1.87
N LEU A 148 34.95 -2.28 3.01
CA LEU A 148 34.29 -1.31 3.87
C LEU A 148 35.27 -0.22 4.34
N GLY A 149 36.54 -0.57 4.59
CA GLY A 149 37.59 0.40 4.90
C GLY A 149 37.83 1.42 3.79
N GLN A 150 37.94 0.96 2.54
CA GLN A 150 38.11 1.85 1.37
C GLN A 150 36.91 2.80 1.19
N PHE A 151 35.69 2.29 1.39
CA PHE A 151 34.48 3.10 1.33
C PHE A 151 34.48 4.20 2.40
N ILE A 152 34.91 3.88 3.63
CA ILE A 152 34.97 4.85 4.73
C ILE A 152 36.06 5.90 4.46
N GLU A 153 37.23 5.49 3.97
CA GLU A 153 38.35 6.39 3.65
C GLU A 153 37.98 7.39 2.56
N SER A 154 37.26 6.96 1.51
CA SER A 154 36.85 7.83 0.40
C SER A 154 35.83 8.90 0.80
N HIS A 155 35.05 8.68 1.86
CA HIS A 155 34.00 9.59 2.33
C HIS A 155 34.36 10.39 3.60
N VAL A 156 35.56 10.16 4.15
CA VAL A 156 36.15 10.95 5.26
C VAL A 156 35.21 11.00 6.49
N TYR A 157 34.87 9.83 7.02
CA TYR A 157 34.10 9.72 8.28
C TYR A 157 34.95 9.86 9.53
N SER A 158 34.43 10.51 10.58
CA SER A 158 35.15 10.66 11.85
C SER A 158 35.46 9.32 12.53
N GLU A 159 36.54 9.29 13.31
CA GLU A 159 36.91 8.12 14.11
C GLU A 159 35.80 7.74 15.12
N LEU A 160 35.10 8.73 15.66
CA LEU A 160 33.99 8.50 16.59
C LEU A 160 32.82 7.80 15.90
N PHE A 161 32.45 8.20 14.67
CA PHE A 161 31.44 7.49 13.89
C PHE A 161 31.84 6.03 13.61
N GLN A 162 33.09 5.81 13.20
CA GLN A 162 33.57 4.46 12.93
C GLN A 162 33.51 3.59 14.19
N LYS A 163 34.05 4.06 15.32
CA LYS A 163 34.20 3.29 16.56
C LYS A 163 32.95 3.22 17.43
N ALA A 164 32.07 4.22 17.36
CA ALA A 164 30.89 4.32 18.22
C ALA A 164 29.57 4.07 17.49
N TYR A 165 29.58 3.80 16.18
CA TYR A 165 28.40 3.45 15.41
C TYR A 165 28.65 2.28 14.44
N LEU A 166 29.51 2.46 13.42
CA LEU A 166 29.61 1.50 12.31
C LEU A 166 30.24 0.15 12.70
N ILE A 167 31.41 0.17 13.34
CA ILE A 167 32.09 -1.05 13.79
C ILE A 167 31.25 -1.79 14.83
N PRO A 168 30.69 -1.14 15.87
CA PRO A 168 29.79 -1.79 16.81
C PRO A 168 28.61 -2.49 16.14
N ILE A 169 27.92 -1.82 15.20
CA ILE A 169 26.80 -2.42 14.45
C ILE A 169 27.27 -3.66 13.68
N CYS A 170 28.37 -3.58 12.93
CA CYS A 170 28.88 -4.72 12.17
C CYS A 170 29.29 -5.88 13.08
N THR A 171 29.95 -5.58 14.20
CA THR A 171 30.39 -6.58 15.18
C THR A 171 29.19 -7.29 15.81
N SER A 172 28.11 -6.56 16.09
CA SER A 172 26.86 -7.10 16.63
C SER A 172 26.04 -7.94 15.66
N ILE A 173 26.31 -7.83 14.35
CA ILE A 173 25.57 -8.57 13.31
C ILE A 173 26.35 -9.82 12.90
N TRP A 174 27.65 -9.68 12.62
CA TRP A 174 28.49 -10.76 12.09
C TRP A 174 29.38 -11.42 13.13
N THR A 175 29.31 -10.99 14.39
CA THR A 175 29.96 -11.65 15.53
C THR A 175 31.43 -11.97 15.23
N CYS A 176 32.21 -10.93 14.95
CA CYS A 176 33.55 -11.03 14.42
C CYS A 176 34.55 -10.16 15.22
N PRO A 177 35.85 -10.49 15.20
CA PRO A 177 36.86 -9.62 15.78
C PRO A 177 36.85 -8.24 15.13
N LEU A 178 36.98 -7.18 15.93
CA LEU A 178 36.93 -5.78 15.46
C LEU A 178 37.94 -5.48 14.35
N GLU A 179 39.11 -6.11 14.38
CA GLU A 179 40.18 -5.93 13.39
C GLU A 179 39.79 -6.39 11.97
N GLY A 180 38.78 -7.26 11.84
CA GLY A 180 38.34 -7.82 10.56
C GLY A 180 37.27 -7.00 9.83
N VAL A 181 36.55 -6.11 10.53
CA VAL A 181 35.34 -5.44 10.01
C VAL A 181 35.64 -4.57 8.79
N LEU A 182 36.75 -3.84 8.79
CA LEU A 182 37.12 -2.96 7.68
C LEU A 182 37.52 -3.74 6.41
N GLY A 183 37.87 -5.03 6.55
CA GLY A 183 38.17 -5.92 5.42
C GLY A 183 36.94 -6.54 4.75
N PHE A 184 35.73 -6.26 5.26
CA PHE A 184 34.49 -6.79 4.69
C PHE A 184 34.18 -6.15 3.33
N SER A 185 33.39 -6.84 2.50
CA SER A 185 32.90 -6.27 1.24
C SER A 185 31.95 -5.10 1.52
N ALA A 186 32.27 -3.92 0.99
CA ALA A 186 31.41 -2.74 1.12
C ALA A 186 30.02 -3.04 0.54
N PHE A 187 29.95 -3.57 -0.69
CA PHE A 187 28.68 -3.94 -1.31
C PHE A 187 27.80 -4.83 -0.43
N TYR A 188 28.38 -5.88 0.14
CA TYR A 188 27.62 -6.82 0.96
C TYR A 188 27.13 -6.19 2.27
N ILE A 189 28.00 -5.47 3.00
CA ILE A 189 27.65 -4.84 4.27
C ILE A 189 26.64 -3.72 4.07
N LEU A 190 26.89 -2.84 3.10
CA LEU A 190 26.04 -1.70 2.84
C LEU A 190 24.66 -2.13 2.32
N SER A 191 24.59 -3.17 1.47
CA SER A 191 23.31 -3.77 1.06
C SER A 191 22.57 -4.36 2.27
N PHE A 192 23.26 -5.07 3.17
CA PHE A 192 22.62 -5.59 4.39
C PHE A 192 22.04 -4.48 5.27
N LEU A 193 22.84 -3.45 5.57
CA LEU A 193 22.42 -2.33 6.42
C LEU A 193 21.26 -1.56 5.80
N HIS A 194 21.27 -1.39 4.47
CA HIS A 194 20.19 -0.79 3.70
C HIS A 194 18.92 -1.63 3.79
N ASP A 195 19.00 -2.91 3.42
CA ASP A 195 17.86 -3.83 3.38
C ASP A 195 17.22 -4.05 4.75
N HIS A 196 18.01 -4.00 5.83
CA HIS A 196 17.55 -4.22 7.20
C HIS A 196 17.29 -2.91 7.98
N HIS A 197 17.41 -1.74 7.32
CA HIS A 197 17.18 -0.41 7.90
C HIS A 197 17.99 -0.12 9.17
N LEU A 198 19.22 -0.60 9.21
CA LEU A 198 20.15 -0.34 10.32
C LEU A 198 20.89 1.00 10.14
N LEU A 199 20.57 1.75 9.09
CA LEU A 199 21.13 3.08 8.74
C LEU A 199 20.43 4.26 9.47
N GLN A 200 19.47 3.99 10.36
CA GLN A 200 18.70 5.04 11.06
C GLN A 200 18.70 4.85 12.57
N LEU A 201 18.74 5.96 13.31
CA LEU A 201 18.76 5.97 14.79
C LEU A 201 17.38 5.76 15.42
N PHE A 202 16.31 6.10 14.70
CA PHE A 202 14.93 6.03 15.18
C PHE A 202 14.04 5.40 14.13
N GLY A 203 12.89 4.87 14.58
CA GLY A 203 11.90 4.27 13.67
C GLY A 203 12.36 2.95 13.06
N LEU A 204 13.22 2.20 13.76
CA LEU A 204 13.65 0.86 13.37
C LEU A 204 12.44 -0.02 12.99
N PRO A 205 12.59 -0.92 11.99
CA PRO A 205 11.51 -1.79 11.57
C PRO A 205 10.96 -2.61 12.73
N GLN A 206 9.67 -2.91 12.69
CA GLN A 206 9.09 -3.85 13.63
C GLN A 206 9.66 -5.25 13.35
N LEU A 207 10.45 -5.75 14.30
CA LEU A 207 10.96 -7.11 14.28
C LEU A 207 9.96 -8.03 15.00
N LEU A 208 10.06 -9.30 14.67
CA LEU A 208 9.32 -10.41 15.22
C LEU A 208 10.30 -11.43 15.81
N THR A 209 9.85 -12.13 16.84
CA THR A 209 10.49 -13.31 17.41
C THR A 209 9.47 -14.45 17.41
N VAL A 210 9.93 -15.69 17.36
CA VAL A 210 9.05 -16.86 17.53
C VAL A 210 8.61 -16.93 18.99
N ARG A 211 7.32 -17.16 19.22
CA ARG A 211 6.70 -17.27 20.54
C ARG A 211 6.66 -18.74 20.98
N TRP A 212 7.32 -19.05 22.09
CA TRP A 212 7.33 -20.34 22.83
C TRP A 212 7.42 -21.63 21.98
N ARG A 213 8.50 -22.40 22.20
CA ARG A 213 8.83 -23.73 21.64
C ARG A 213 9.37 -23.72 20.19
N SER A 214 10.38 -24.57 19.99
CA SER A 214 11.18 -24.70 18.78
C SER A 214 10.33 -25.01 17.54
N HIS A 215 10.37 -24.08 16.57
CA HIS A 215 9.81 -24.25 15.21
C HIS A 215 10.33 -25.52 14.51
N ILE A 216 11.51 -26.02 14.91
CA ILE A 216 12.16 -27.19 14.33
C ILE A 216 11.37 -28.47 14.59
N ASN A 217 10.73 -28.59 15.75
CA ASN A 217 9.90 -29.77 16.05
C ASN A 217 8.70 -29.86 15.09
N LYS A 218 8.06 -28.72 14.80
CA LYS A 218 6.97 -28.65 13.81
C LYS A 218 7.45 -29.01 12.41
N VAL A 219 8.62 -28.52 12.01
CA VAL A 219 9.24 -28.87 10.71
C VAL A 219 9.54 -30.37 10.63
N LYS A 220 10.10 -30.95 11.69
CA LYS A 220 10.38 -32.39 11.79
C LYS A 220 9.10 -33.22 11.62
N GLU A 221 8.06 -32.90 12.38
CA GLU A 221 6.77 -33.59 12.30
C GLU A 221 6.16 -33.52 10.89
N GLU A 222 6.24 -32.36 10.23
CA GLU A 222 5.73 -32.19 8.87
C GLU A 222 6.55 -32.96 7.82
N LEU A 223 7.88 -33.01 7.97
CA LEU A 223 8.75 -33.81 7.09
C LEU A 223 8.47 -35.31 7.23
N GLU A 224 8.33 -35.80 8.46
CA GLU A 224 8.01 -37.21 8.76
C GLU A 224 6.62 -37.59 8.22
N LYS A 225 5.61 -36.73 8.40
CA LYS A 225 4.27 -36.93 7.79
C LYS A 225 4.31 -37.05 6.27
N LYS A 226 5.24 -36.37 5.62
CA LYS A 226 5.46 -36.42 4.16
C LYS A 226 6.36 -37.60 3.73
N GLY A 227 6.76 -38.47 4.66
CA GLY A 227 7.56 -39.66 4.37
C GLY A 227 9.05 -39.41 4.22
N CYS A 228 9.57 -38.27 4.70
CA CYS A 228 11.01 -38.03 4.77
C CYS A 228 11.64 -38.88 5.87
N GLN A 229 12.85 -39.38 5.65
CA GLN A 229 13.65 -40.04 6.69
C GLN A 229 14.65 -39.04 7.26
N ILE A 230 14.73 -38.94 8.58
CA ILE A 230 15.67 -38.04 9.26
C ILE A 230 16.64 -38.90 10.07
N ARG A 231 17.94 -38.77 9.77
CA ARG A 231 19.03 -39.53 10.39
C ARG A 231 19.94 -38.58 11.16
N THR A 232 19.69 -38.47 12.45
CA THR A 232 20.57 -37.75 13.39
C THR A 232 21.74 -38.63 13.82
N SER A 233 22.80 -38.03 14.36
CA SER A 233 24.03 -38.72 14.76
C SER A 233 24.69 -39.52 13.61
N CYS A 234 24.45 -39.16 12.35
CA CYS A 234 25.10 -39.75 11.16
C CYS A 234 26.03 -38.69 10.54
N ASP A 235 27.31 -38.77 10.89
CA ASP A 235 28.32 -37.88 10.33
C ASP A 235 28.73 -38.38 8.94
N VAL A 236 28.32 -37.63 7.90
CA VAL A 236 28.66 -37.90 6.51
C VAL A 236 30.12 -37.51 6.27
N ASN A 237 30.96 -38.45 5.83
CA ASN A 237 32.37 -38.19 5.61
C ASN A 237 32.75 -38.02 4.14
N SER A 238 31.95 -38.57 3.22
CA SER A 238 32.21 -38.49 1.80
C SER A 238 30.94 -38.52 0.97
N VAL A 239 30.93 -37.69 -0.08
CA VAL A 239 29.89 -37.64 -1.10
C VAL A 239 30.56 -37.74 -2.47
N THR A 240 30.29 -38.82 -3.19
CA THR A 240 30.90 -39.10 -4.49
C THR A 240 29.85 -39.29 -5.57
N THR A 241 30.20 -39.00 -6.82
CA THR A 241 29.26 -39.05 -7.96
C THR A 241 29.72 -40.04 -9.02
N ASN A 242 28.83 -40.93 -9.45
CA ASN A 242 29.06 -41.89 -10.54
C ASN A 242 27.88 -41.91 -11.53
N GLU A 243 27.91 -42.80 -12.52
CA GLU A 243 26.83 -42.94 -13.53
C GLU A 243 25.48 -43.38 -12.92
N GLU A 244 25.50 -44.00 -11.72
CA GLU A 244 24.30 -44.48 -11.01
C GLU A 244 23.70 -43.42 -10.06
N GLY A 245 24.41 -42.30 -9.81
CA GLY A 245 23.95 -41.20 -8.97
C GLY A 245 25.00 -40.71 -7.96
N CYS A 246 24.52 -40.20 -6.82
CA CYS A 246 25.34 -39.71 -5.71
C CYS A 246 25.42 -40.77 -4.61
N THR A 247 26.62 -41.20 -4.25
CA THR A 247 26.86 -42.07 -3.09
C THR A 247 27.21 -41.23 -1.88
N VAL A 248 26.44 -41.39 -0.80
CA VAL A 248 26.70 -40.74 0.51
C VAL A 248 27.21 -41.80 1.48
N ALA A 249 28.36 -41.54 2.11
CA ALA A 249 28.95 -42.43 3.11
C ALA A 249 29.03 -41.76 4.49
N CYS A 250 28.55 -42.46 5.54
CA CYS A 250 28.70 -42.05 6.93
C CYS A 250 29.96 -42.68 7.57
N ASN A 251 30.41 -42.09 8.69
CA ASN A 251 31.58 -42.55 9.46
C ASN A 251 31.45 -43.95 10.08
N ASP A 252 30.23 -44.44 10.25
CA ASP A 252 29.92 -45.79 10.71
C ASP A 252 30.11 -46.87 9.61
N GLY A 253 30.49 -46.45 8.39
CA GLY A 253 30.70 -47.32 7.24
C GLY A 253 29.44 -47.53 6.39
N ALA A 254 28.29 -46.96 6.77
CA ALA A 254 27.08 -47.02 5.96
C ALA A 254 27.26 -46.24 4.65
N LYS A 255 26.81 -46.84 3.54
CA LYS A 255 26.82 -46.22 2.21
C LYS A 255 25.47 -46.39 1.54
N GLU A 256 25.00 -45.33 0.90
CA GLU A 256 23.71 -45.34 0.22
C GLU A 256 23.75 -44.48 -1.05
N VAL A 257 23.09 -44.95 -2.11
CA VAL A 257 23.04 -44.30 -3.42
C VAL A 257 21.73 -43.53 -3.57
N PHE A 258 21.83 -42.33 -4.12
CA PHE A 258 20.75 -41.37 -4.34
C PHE A 258 20.77 -40.83 -5.77
N ASP A 259 19.61 -40.46 -6.30
CA ASP A 259 19.52 -39.84 -7.63
C ASP A 259 20.13 -38.42 -7.66
N GLY A 260 20.29 -37.80 -6.48
CA GLY A 260 20.93 -36.50 -6.31
C GLY A 260 21.22 -36.20 -4.84
N CYS A 261 22.10 -35.24 -4.60
CA CYS A 261 22.50 -34.82 -3.26
C CYS A 261 22.43 -33.29 -3.10
N ILE A 262 21.86 -32.84 -1.98
CA ILE A 262 21.89 -31.44 -1.55
C ILE A 262 22.88 -31.32 -0.39
N MET A 263 23.92 -30.51 -0.58
CA MET A 263 24.88 -30.15 0.46
C MET A 263 24.37 -28.89 1.17
N ALA A 264 23.77 -29.07 2.35
CA ALA A 264 23.21 -28.03 3.20
C ALA A 264 24.09 -27.72 4.43
N VAL A 265 25.40 -28.00 4.32
CA VAL A 265 26.43 -27.70 5.32
C VAL A 265 27.28 -26.51 4.87
N ASP A 266 28.09 -25.98 5.78
CA ASP A 266 29.06 -24.92 5.48
C ASP A 266 30.05 -25.34 4.37
N ALA A 267 30.53 -24.34 3.63
CA ALA A 267 31.35 -24.57 2.44
C ALA A 267 32.68 -25.33 2.73
N PRO A 268 33.41 -25.08 3.84
CA PRO A 268 34.60 -25.84 4.18
C PRO A 268 34.31 -27.32 4.45
N ASN A 269 33.24 -27.64 5.19
CA ASN A 269 32.85 -29.02 5.43
C ASN A 269 32.35 -29.71 4.16
N THR A 270 31.66 -28.97 3.28
CA THR A 270 31.30 -29.47 1.94
C THR A 270 32.55 -29.89 1.17
N LEU A 271 33.56 -29.02 1.07
CA LEU A 271 34.82 -29.34 0.38
C LEU A 271 35.55 -30.53 1.01
N LYS A 272 35.52 -30.64 2.34
CA LYS A 272 36.08 -31.79 3.05
C LYS A 272 35.37 -33.10 2.68
N MET A 273 34.04 -33.09 2.55
CA MET A 273 33.24 -34.27 2.16
C MET A 273 33.40 -34.61 0.67
N LEU A 274 33.60 -33.63 -0.21
CA LEU A 274 33.89 -33.88 -1.63
C LEU A 274 35.33 -34.39 -1.85
N GLY A 275 36.26 -33.98 -0.99
CA GLY A 275 37.64 -34.43 -0.99
C GLY A 275 38.31 -34.24 -2.36
N LYS A 276 38.94 -35.30 -2.89
CA LYS A 276 39.63 -35.28 -4.19
C LYS A 276 38.69 -35.19 -5.40
N GLU A 277 37.39 -35.40 -5.21
CA GLU A 277 36.39 -35.30 -6.27
C GLU A 277 35.84 -33.88 -6.44
N ALA A 278 36.24 -32.92 -5.60
CA ALA A 278 35.88 -31.53 -5.80
C ALA A 278 36.48 -31.01 -7.12
N THR A 279 35.64 -30.43 -7.97
CA THR A 279 36.10 -29.82 -9.23
C THR A 279 36.90 -28.54 -8.96
N GLY A 280 37.63 -28.06 -9.96
CA GLY A 280 38.37 -26.80 -9.86
C GLY A 280 37.45 -25.61 -9.53
N ASP A 281 36.28 -25.54 -10.16
CA ASP A 281 35.29 -24.48 -9.89
C ASP A 281 34.65 -24.63 -8.52
N GLU A 282 34.29 -25.84 -8.09
CA GLU A 282 33.76 -26.09 -6.74
C GLU A 282 34.78 -25.67 -5.67
N THR A 283 36.05 -26.03 -5.83
CA THR A 283 37.12 -25.67 -4.89
C THR A 283 37.32 -24.16 -4.82
N ARG A 284 37.34 -23.49 -5.98
CA ARG A 284 37.52 -22.04 -6.07
C ARG A 284 36.35 -21.26 -5.47
N ILE A 285 35.11 -21.63 -5.82
CA ILE A 285 33.89 -20.94 -5.39
C ILE A 285 33.61 -21.23 -3.91
N LEU A 286 33.55 -22.50 -3.51
CA LEU A 286 33.25 -22.86 -2.12
C LEU A 286 34.39 -22.48 -1.16
N GLY A 287 35.65 -22.49 -1.64
CA GLY A 287 36.81 -22.11 -0.85
C GLY A 287 36.90 -20.61 -0.53
N ALA A 288 36.11 -19.77 -1.21
CA ALA A 288 36.05 -18.34 -0.94
C ALA A 288 35.24 -17.99 0.33
N PHE A 289 34.37 -18.90 0.79
CA PHE A 289 33.56 -18.70 1.99
C PHE A 289 34.35 -19.11 3.23
N GLN A 290 34.91 -18.10 3.92
CA GLN A 290 35.66 -18.29 5.16
C GLN A 290 34.76 -18.20 6.39
N TYR A 291 35.16 -18.85 7.47
CA TYR A 291 34.42 -18.90 8.73
C TYR A 291 35.33 -18.55 9.91
N VAL A 292 34.79 -17.81 10.87
CA VAL A 292 35.42 -17.50 12.16
C VAL A 292 34.65 -18.24 13.25
N PHE A 293 35.39 -18.81 14.21
CA PHE A 293 34.81 -19.50 15.35
C PHE A 293 34.81 -18.61 16.58
N SER A 294 33.68 -18.56 17.27
CA SER A 294 33.47 -17.75 18.47
C SER A 294 32.96 -18.60 19.62
N ASP A 295 33.41 -18.28 20.83
CA ASP A 295 32.90 -18.84 22.07
C ASP A 295 31.71 -18.00 22.55
N VAL A 296 30.59 -18.68 22.83
CA VAL A 296 29.34 -18.04 23.25
C VAL A 296 28.95 -18.52 24.64
N PHE A 297 28.53 -17.58 25.48
CA PHE A 297 28.19 -17.82 26.88
C PHE A 297 26.78 -17.33 27.15
N LEU A 298 25.93 -18.21 27.68
CA LEU A 298 24.65 -17.87 28.31
C LEU A 298 24.89 -17.67 29.81
N HIS A 299 24.56 -16.51 30.36
CA HIS A 299 24.85 -16.14 31.75
C HIS A 299 23.85 -15.11 32.32
N CYS A 300 24.00 -14.79 33.61
CA CYS A 300 23.22 -13.75 34.31
C CYS A 300 24.06 -12.54 34.75
N ASP A 301 25.36 -12.50 34.40
CA ASP A 301 26.28 -11.41 34.73
C ASP A 301 25.93 -10.07 34.05
N LYS A 302 25.70 -9.04 34.86
CA LYS A 302 25.37 -7.67 34.41
C LYS A 302 26.61 -6.82 34.12
N THR A 303 27.81 -7.27 34.47
CA THR A 303 29.05 -6.53 34.22
C THR A 303 29.34 -6.37 32.72
N PHE A 304 28.70 -7.19 31.87
CA PHE A 304 28.73 -7.12 30.42
C PHE A 304 27.65 -6.19 29.81
N LEU A 305 26.99 -5.35 30.62
CA LEU A 305 26.09 -4.31 30.14
C LEU A 305 26.68 -2.90 30.34
N PRO A 306 26.16 -1.88 29.61
CA PRO A 306 26.54 -0.49 29.84
C PRO A 306 26.34 -0.07 31.30
N LEU A 307 27.20 0.84 31.79
CA LEU A 307 27.12 1.29 33.18
C LEU A 307 25.83 2.05 33.47
N ASN A 308 25.32 2.80 32.48
CA ASN A 308 24.05 3.50 32.60
C ASN A 308 22.88 2.58 32.20
N PRO A 309 21.98 2.21 33.13
CA PRO A 309 20.84 1.35 32.80
C PRO A 309 19.88 1.93 31.77
N THR A 310 19.89 3.25 31.56
CA THR A 310 19.03 3.90 30.55
C THR A 310 19.43 3.57 29.11
N THR A 311 20.66 3.09 28.88
CA THR A 311 21.12 2.62 27.56
C THR A 311 20.96 1.12 27.36
N TRP A 312 20.53 0.36 28.38
CA TRP A 312 20.34 -1.08 28.24
C TRP A 312 19.36 -1.41 27.13
N SER A 313 19.90 -2.08 26.13
CA SER A 313 19.23 -2.38 24.87
C SER A 313 19.23 -3.88 24.62
N ALA A 314 18.52 -4.31 23.58
CA ALA A 314 18.49 -5.71 23.18
C ALA A 314 19.89 -6.22 22.81
N CYS A 315 20.67 -5.41 22.11
CA CYS A 315 22.07 -5.65 21.78
C CYS A 315 22.95 -4.56 22.37
N ASN A 316 23.98 -4.96 23.11
CA ASN A 316 24.86 -4.03 23.82
C ASN A 316 26.30 -4.31 23.41
N PHE A 317 26.95 -3.31 22.82
CA PHE A 317 28.36 -3.36 22.50
C PHE A 317 29.18 -2.71 23.62
N LEU A 318 30.08 -3.49 24.21
CA LEU A 318 31.08 -3.00 25.14
C LEU A 318 32.45 -3.05 24.48
N GLY A 319 33.09 -1.89 24.35
CA GLY A 319 34.40 -1.83 23.71
C GLY A 319 35.33 -0.80 24.32
N THR A 320 36.51 -0.72 23.73
CA THR A 320 37.55 0.25 24.04
C THR A 320 37.96 0.98 22.78
N MET A 321 38.56 2.15 22.94
CA MET A 321 39.11 2.90 21.80
C MET A 321 40.26 2.17 21.08
N ASN A 322 40.80 1.10 21.67
CA ASN A 322 41.88 0.28 21.10
C ASN A 322 41.38 -1.01 20.42
N ASN A 323 40.18 -0.99 19.82
CA ASN A 323 39.61 -2.08 19.03
C ASN A 323 39.46 -3.43 19.76
N ARG A 324 39.23 -3.40 21.07
CA ARG A 324 38.78 -4.58 21.84
C ARG A 324 37.35 -4.37 22.29
N GLY A 325 36.51 -5.39 22.13
CA GLY A 325 35.13 -5.34 22.58
C GLY A 325 34.44 -6.69 22.51
N CYS A 326 33.27 -6.75 23.11
CA CYS A 326 32.37 -7.91 23.10
C CYS A 326 30.94 -7.42 22.94
N VAL A 327 30.06 -8.33 22.50
CA VAL A 327 28.65 -8.05 22.28
C VAL A 327 27.82 -8.91 23.21
N THR A 328 26.86 -8.28 23.88
CA THR A 328 25.93 -8.92 24.81
C THR A 328 24.49 -8.69 24.38
N TYR A 329 23.78 -9.80 24.12
CA TYR A 329 22.35 -9.81 23.80
C TYR A 329 21.53 -10.04 25.07
N CYS A 330 20.53 -9.19 25.30
CA CYS A 330 19.60 -9.29 26.41
C CYS A 330 18.33 -10.03 25.97
N LEU A 331 18.25 -11.33 26.31
CA LEU A 331 17.16 -12.19 25.85
C LEU A 331 15.80 -11.78 26.42
N ASN A 332 15.77 -11.17 27.61
CA ASN A 332 14.52 -10.69 28.22
C ASN A 332 13.85 -9.60 27.38
N ILE A 333 14.64 -8.75 26.72
CA ILE A 333 14.15 -7.69 25.83
C ILE A 333 13.73 -8.29 24.50
N ILE A 334 14.60 -9.13 23.91
CA ILE A 334 14.37 -9.73 22.59
C ILE A 334 13.14 -10.65 22.59
N GLN A 335 12.99 -11.50 23.61
CA GLN A 335 11.98 -12.56 23.67
C GLN A 335 10.80 -12.24 24.60
N ASN A 336 10.68 -10.99 25.06
CA ASN A 336 9.58 -10.53 25.92
C ASN A 336 9.35 -11.41 27.17
N LEU A 337 10.43 -11.83 27.85
CA LEU A 337 10.34 -12.80 28.95
C LEU A 337 9.71 -12.22 30.24
N GLY A 338 9.47 -10.90 30.29
CA GLY A 338 8.89 -10.17 31.43
C GLY A 338 9.94 -9.73 32.45
N GLU A 339 9.67 -8.62 33.16
CA GLU A 339 10.59 -8.00 34.13
C GLU A 339 10.73 -8.76 35.45
N SER A 340 9.79 -9.69 35.74
CA SER A 340 9.77 -10.48 36.98
C SER A 340 10.67 -11.73 36.96
N LYS A 341 11.30 -12.04 35.82
CA LYS A 341 12.21 -13.19 35.66
C LYS A 341 13.67 -12.77 35.80
N LEU A 342 14.54 -13.73 36.14
CA LEU A 342 15.99 -13.53 36.11
C LEU A 342 16.44 -13.01 34.72
N PRO A 343 17.41 -12.09 34.66
CA PRO A 343 17.92 -11.59 33.39
C PRO A 343 18.87 -12.61 32.76
N TYR A 344 18.63 -12.94 31.50
CA TYR A 344 19.43 -13.87 30.70
C TYR A 344 20.17 -13.10 29.60
N PHE A 345 21.48 -13.31 29.56
CA PHE A 345 22.38 -12.66 28.61
C PHE A 345 23.15 -13.68 27.80
N VAL A 346 23.32 -13.38 26.52
CA VAL A 346 24.22 -14.12 25.63
C VAL A 346 25.36 -13.20 25.24
N THR A 347 26.58 -13.52 25.68
CA THR A 347 27.78 -12.75 25.32
C THR A 347 28.69 -13.58 24.44
N VAL A 348 29.19 -12.95 23.37
CA VAL A 348 30.11 -13.59 22.43
C VAL A 348 31.53 -13.06 22.61
N ASP A 349 32.48 -13.99 22.65
CA ASP A 349 33.92 -13.76 22.83
C ASP A 349 34.22 -12.76 23.96
N PRO A 350 33.69 -12.99 25.19
CA PRO A 350 33.91 -12.06 26.28
C PRO A 350 35.40 -12.00 26.66
N PRO A 351 35.93 -10.82 27.06
CA PRO A 351 37.34 -10.68 27.45
C PRO A 351 37.73 -11.51 28.68
N HIS A 352 36.76 -11.94 29.48
CA HIS A 352 36.90 -12.87 30.60
C HIS A 352 35.63 -13.70 30.73
N THR A 353 35.70 -14.87 31.40
CA THR A 353 34.52 -15.73 31.58
C THR A 353 33.47 -15.03 32.44
N PRO A 354 32.20 -14.95 32.00
CA PRO A 354 31.14 -14.32 32.78
C PRO A 354 30.84 -15.05 34.10
N GLU A 355 30.53 -14.29 35.15
CA GLU A 355 30.03 -14.86 36.39
C GLU A 355 28.65 -15.50 36.17
N HIS A 356 28.31 -16.56 36.92
CA HIS A 356 27.04 -17.27 36.77
C HIS A 356 26.77 -17.75 35.33
N THR A 357 27.80 -18.29 34.65
CA THR A 357 27.65 -18.96 33.35
C THR A 357 26.75 -20.18 33.49
N LEU A 358 25.70 -20.24 32.66
CA LEU A 358 24.70 -21.30 32.61
C LEU A 358 25.10 -22.36 31.56
N VAL A 359 25.46 -21.91 30.36
CA VAL A 359 25.86 -22.76 29.23
C VAL A 359 26.96 -22.08 28.43
N LYS A 360 27.95 -22.85 27.98
CA LYS A 360 28.98 -22.42 27.02
C LYS A 360 28.93 -23.33 25.79
N TRP A 361 28.99 -22.74 24.61
CA TRP A 361 29.18 -23.49 23.36
C TRP A 361 30.08 -22.71 22.40
N ARG A 362 30.47 -23.39 21.32
CA ARG A 362 31.26 -22.80 20.24
C ARG A 362 30.42 -22.79 18.97
N THR A 363 30.43 -21.68 18.25
CA THR A 363 29.74 -21.53 16.97
C THR A 363 30.69 -20.93 15.92
N SER A 364 30.26 -20.95 14.66
CA SER A 364 31.02 -20.38 13.56
C SER A 364 30.16 -19.47 12.70
N HIS A 365 30.71 -18.34 12.29
CA HIS A 365 30.04 -17.36 11.44
C HIS A 365 30.81 -17.17 10.14
N SER A 366 30.08 -17.00 9.04
CA SER A 366 30.69 -16.73 7.73
C SER A 366 31.23 -15.31 7.68
N VAL A 367 32.43 -15.15 7.12
CA VAL A 367 33.06 -13.84 6.93
C VAL A 367 32.56 -13.21 5.63
N PRO A 368 31.97 -12.00 5.66
CA PRO A 368 31.45 -11.31 4.49
C PRO A 368 32.57 -10.64 3.67
N SER A 369 33.51 -11.43 3.17
CA SER A 369 34.65 -10.95 2.39
C SER A 369 34.26 -10.60 0.94
N VAL A 370 35.09 -9.80 0.27
CA VAL A 370 34.96 -9.52 -1.17
C VAL A 370 34.96 -10.83 -1.99
N ALA A 371 35.82 -11.78 -1.61
CA ALA A 371 35.89 -13.10 -2.24
C ALA A 371 34.57 -13.88 -2.09
N ALA A 372 33.99 -13.90 -0.89
CA ALA A 372 32.70 -14.56 -0.64
C ALA A 372 31.55 -13.92 -1.43
N SER A 373 31.52 -12.58 -1.50
CA SER A 373 30.54 -11.81 -2.28
C SER A 373 30.60 -12.14 -3.77
N LYS A 374 31.82 -12.21 -4.34
CA LYS A 374 32.03 -12.64 -5.72
C LYS A 374 31.61 -14.10 -5.95
N ALA A 375 32.08 -15.01 -5.10
CA ALA A 375 31.75 -16.43 -5.19
C ALA A 375 30.24 -16.68 -5.12
N SER A 376 29.50 -15.93 -4.30
CA SER A 376 28.05 -16.04 -4.20
C SER A 376 27.32 -15.76 -5.52
N ARG A 377 27.83 -14.84 -6.35
CA ARG A 377 27.29 -14.55 -7.70
C ARG A 377 27.62 -15.65 -8.70
N GLU A 378 28.72 -16.36 -8.50
CA GLU A 378 29.21 -17.43 -9.38
C GLU A 378 28.65 -18.83 -9.01
N LEU A 379 27.96 -18.97 -7.87
CA LEU A 379 27.42 -20.27 -7.41
C LEU A 379 26.57 -21.00 -8.45
N HIS A 380 25.82 -20.27 -9.29
CA HIS A 380 25.02 -20.86 -10.36
C HIS A 380 25.84 -21.72 -11.34
N GLN A 381 27.15 -21.49 -11.45
CA GLN A 381 28.04 -22.24 -12.33
C GLN A 381 28.21 -23.70 -11.90
N ILE A 382 28.14 -23.99 -10.60
CA ILE A 382 28.38 -25.32 -10.02
C ILE A 382 27.09 -26.07 -9.64
N GLN A 383 25.94 -25.39 -9.58
CA GLN A 383 24.67 -26.00 -9.15
C GLN A 383 24.21 -27.12 -10.11
N GLY A 384 24.01 -28.34 -9.57
CA GLY A 384 23.39 -29.45 -10.28
C GLY A 384 24.22 -30.09 -11.40
N ARG A 385 25.45 -29.61 -11.65
CA ARG A 385 26.29 -30.03 -12.79
C ARG A 385 26.57 -31.53 -12.83
N ARG A 386 26.72 -32.14 -11.65
CA ARG A 386 27.02 -33.57 -11.48
C ARG A 386 26.06 -34.27 -10.50
N GLY A 387 24.82 -33.77 -10.40
CA GLY A 387 23.83 -34.31 -9.45
C GLY A 387 24.02 -33.84 -8.00
N ILE A 388 24.89 -32.84 -7.77
CA ILE A 388 25.07 -32.20 -6.46
C ILE A 388 24.60 -30.75 -6.55
N TRP A 389 23.83 -30.32 -5.55
CA TRP A 389 23.46 -28.92 -5.33
C TRP A 389 23.97 -28.46 -3.98
N PHE A 390 24.26 -27.17 -3.87
CA PHE A 390 24.80 -26.54 -2.68
C PHE A 390 23.79 -25.52 -2.16
N CYS A 391 23.47 -25.55 -0.87
CA CYS A 391 22.64 -24.53 -0.24
C CYS A 391 23.17 -24.19 1.16
N GLY A 392 22.97 -22.96 1.60
CA GLY A 392 23.42 -22.53 2.91
C GLY A 392 23.25 -21.04 3.11
N ALA A 393 23.33 -20.60 4.35
CA ALA A 393 23.20 -19.17 4.68
C ALA A 393 24.30 -18.30 4.06
N TYR A 394 25.45 -18.90 3.71
CA TYR A 394 26.58 -18.24 3.04
C TYR A 394 26.28 -17.74 1.62
N GLN A 395 25.16 -18.15 1.01
CA GLN A 395 24.72 -17.68 -0.33
C GLN A 395 23.99 -16.33 -0.30
N GLY A 396 23.75 -15.79 0.89
CA GLY A 396 23.27 -14.42 1.10
C GLY A 396 24.02 -13.84 2.28
N TYR A 397 23.34 -13.13 3.17
CA TYR A 397 23.94 -12.39 4.30
C TYR A 397 24.46 -13.22 5.49
N GLY A 398 24.46 -14.56 5.41
CA GLY A 398 24.83 -15.43 6.53
C GLY A 398 23.70 -15.71 7.53
N PHE A 399 22.52 -15.11 7.34
CA PHE A 399 21.34 -15.30 8.22
C PHE A 399 20.39 -16.41 7.75
N HIS A 400 19.55 -16.89 8.67
CA HIS A 400 18.61 -18.00 8.47
C HIS A 400 17.68 -17.86 7.26
N ALA A 401 17.23 -16.64 6.95
CA ALA A 401 16.37 -16.43 5.78
C ALA A 401 17.10 -16.58 4.45
N ASN A 402 18.40 -16.25 4.39
CA ASN A 402 19.24 -16.57 3.24
C ASN A 402 19.38 -18.09 3.13
N GLY A 403 19.52 -18.76 4.27
CA GLY A 403 19.52 -20.21 4.32
C GLY A 403 18.24 -20.83 3.77
N LEU A 404 17.06 -20.31 4.18
CA LEU A 404 15.75 -20.72 3.68
C LEU A 404 15.63 -20.49 2.18
N LYS A 405 15.95 -19.28 1.71
CA LYS A 405 15.94 -18.94 0.27
C LYS A 405 16.84 -19.88 -0.53
N ALA A 406 18.08 -20.11 -0.08
CA ALA A 406 19.01 -21.03 -0.73
C ALA A 406 18.47 -22.47 -0.79
N GLY A 407 17.79 -22.93 0.27
CA GLY A 407 17.14 -24.24 0.31
C GLY A 407 16.03 -24.39 -0.74
N VAL A 408 15.16 -23.37 -0.87
CA VAL A 408 14.10 -23.33 -1.89
C VAL A 408 14.70 -23.31 -3.30
N VAL A 409 15.71 -22.46 -3.56
CA VAL A 409 16.39 -22.38 -4.87
C VAL A 409 17.00 -23.72 -5.26
N ALA A 410 17.69 -24.39 -4.33
CA ALA A 410 18.30 -25.68 -4.60
C ALA A 410 17.25 -26.77 -4.91
N ALA A 411 16.14 -26.79 -4.16
CA ALA A 411 15.04 -27.71 -4.41
C ALA A 411 14.37 -27.47 -5.78
N ASP A 412 14.02 -26.22 -6.10
CA ASP A 412 13.39 -25.86 -7.38
C ASP A 412 14.32 -26.11 -8.57
N SER A 413 15.62 -25.82 -8.41
CA SER A 413 16.65 -26.13 -9.41
C SER A 413 16.71 -27.64 -9.70
N MET A 414 16.72 -28.47 -8.66
CA MET A 414 16.69 -29.93 -8.80
C MET A 414 15.40 -30.42 -9.49
N LEU A 415 14.26 -29.81 -9.17
CA LEU A 415 12.97 -30.12 -9.79
C LEU A 415 12.79 -29.53 -11.20
N ARG A 416 13.75 -28.73 -11.70
CA ARG A 416 13.69 -28.00 -12.99
C ARG A 416 12.46 -27.08 -13.12
N ARG A 417 12.11 -26.39 -12.04
CA ARG A 417 10.95 -25.48 -11.97
C ARG A 417 11.38 -24.02 -11.97
N SER A 418 10.51 -23.13 -12.47
CA SER A 418 10.67 -21.70 -12.29
C SER A 418 10.45 -21.36 -10.82
N CYS A 419 11.46 -20.78 -10.18
CA CYS A 419 11.46 -20.53 -8.74
C CYS A 419 10.43 -19.44 -8.37
N SER A 420 9.53 -19.75 -7.45
CA SER A 420 8.51 -18.81 -6.95
C SER A 420 8.98 -18.10 -5.68
N ILE A 421 10.20 -17.58 -5.68
CA ILE A 421 10.67 -16.75 -4.56
C ILE A 421 9.94 -15.41 -4.62
N ARG A 422 9.33 -15.02 -3.51
CA ARG A 422 8.85 -13.65 -3.35
C ARG A 422 10.05 -12.72 -3.28
N ASP A 423 10.07 -11.70 -4.13
CA ASP A 423 11.00 -10.60 -4.00
C ASP A 423 10.81 -9.91 -2.66
N ASN A 424 11.90 -9.37 -2.11
CA ASN A 424 11.81 -8.52 -0.93
C ASN A 424 11.04 -7.26 -1.37
N PRO A 425 9.88 -6.93 -0.75
CA PRO A 425 9.19 -5.69 -1.07
C PRO A 425 10.13 -4.50 -0.89
N LYS A 426 10.03 -3.50 -1.77
CA LYS A 426 10.79 -2.26 -1.65
C LYS A 426 10.36 -1.55 -0.37
N HIS A 427 11.25 -1.47 0.60
CA HIS A 427 10.88 -0.87 1.88
C HIS A 427 10.76 0.65 1.81
N MET A 428 9.68 1.16 2.40
CA MET A 428 9.50 2.60 2.59
C MET A 428 10.40 3.10 3.74
N VAL A 429 11.43 3.87 3.41
CA VAL A 429 12.32 4.50 4.42
C VAL A 429 12.06 6.00 4.48
N PRO A 430 11.13 6.48 5.33
CA PRO A 430 10.81 7.90 5.38
C PRO A 430 12.03 8.74 5.77
N THR A 431 12.17 9.88 5.12
CA THR A 431 13.01 10.99 5.57
C THR A 431 12.47 11.56 6.89
N TRP A 432 13.22 12.45 7.54
CA TRP A 432 12.76 13.11 8.77
C TRP A 432 11.41 13.84 8.61
N PRO A 433 11.19 14.66 7.56
CA PRO A 433 9.88 15.28 7.32
C PRO A 433 8.77 14.26 7.09
N GLU A 434 9.02 13.19 6.32
CA GLU A 434 8.04 12.15 6.05
C GLU A 434 7.71 11.33 7.29
N THR A 435 8.68 11.12 8.19
CA THR A 435 8.45 10.49 9.50
C THR A 435 7.52 11.35 10.35
N GLY A 436 7.73 12.67 10.34
CA GLY A 436 6.82 13.63 10.97
C GLY A 436 5.41 13.59 10.37
N ALA A 437 5.31 13.59 9.04
CA ALA A 437 4.02 13.47 8.34
C ALA A 437 3.30 12.16 8.67
N ARG A 438 4.02 11.03 8.70
CA ARG A 438 3.50 9.72 9.10
C ARG A 438 2.93 9.75 10.51
N LEU A 439 3.66 10.34 11.46
CA LEU A 439 3.18 10.49 12.85
C LEU A 439 1.91 11.34 12.92
N VAL A 440 1.84 12.44 12.16
CA VAL A 440 0.67 13.32 12.08
C VAL A 440 -0.54 12.56 11.54
N VAL A 441 -0.39 11.84 10.43
CA VAL A 441 -1.46 11.02 9.83
C VAL A 441 -1.90 9.89 10.77
N ALA A 442 -0.97 9.19 11.39
CA ALA A 442 -1.29 8.12 12.34
C ALA A 442 -2.05 8.63 13.57
N ARG A 443 -1.64 9.78 14.14
CA ARG A 443 -2.35 10.42 15.26
C ARG A 443 -3.75 10.84 14.86
N PHE A 444 -3.92 11.36 13.65
CA PHE A 444 -5.24 11.68 13.15
C PHE A 444 -6.11 10.44 13.01
N PHE A 445 -5.66 9.38 12.32
CA PHE A 445 -6.50 8.20 12.13
C PHE A 445 -6.90 7.60 13.49
N LYS A 446 -5.99 7.59 14.45
CA LYS A 446 -6.28 7.18 15.83
C LYS A 446 -7.37 8.03 16.50
N SER A 447 -7.44 9.32 16.20
CA SER A 447 -8.47 10.24 16.76
C SER A 447 -9.75 10.31 15.93
N PHE A 448 -9.67 10.04 14.63
CA PHE A 448 -10.76 10.21 13.68
C PHE A 448 -11.61 8.95 13.54
N ILE A 449 -10.98 7.78 13.52
CA ILE A 449 -11.67 6.50 13.38
C ILE A 449 -12.27 6.09 14.73
N GLN A 450 -13.50 6.51 14.96
CA GLN A 450 -14.34 6.15 16.12
C GLN A 450 -15.23 4.94 15.82
N THR A 451 -15.53 4.67 14.54
CA THR A 451 -16.28 3.50 14.08
C THR A 451 -15.65 2.90 12.81
N GLY A 452 -15.76 1.58 12.62
CA GLY A 452 -15.05 0.85 11.56
C GLY A 452 -13.58 0.56 11.89
N CYS A 453 -12.84 0.04 10.89
CA CYS A 453 -11.43 -0.32 11.04
C CYS A 453 -10.62 0.00 9.78
N ILE A 454 -9.53 0.74 9.93
CA ILE A 454 -8.52 0.99 8.89
C ILE A 454 -7.24 0.23 9.22
N ILE A 455 -6.73 -0.51 8.25
CA ILE A 455 -5.41 -1.16 8.31
C ILE A 455 -4.53 -0.54 7.22
N LEU A 456 -3.41 0.05 7.60
CA LEU A 456 -2.35 0.46 6.68
C LEU A 456 -1.26 -0.60 6.67
N LEU A 457 -0.94 -1.11 5.49
CA LEU A 457 0.13 -2.05 5.22
C LEU A 457 1.22 -1.31 4.44
N GLU A 458 2.27 -0.83 5.10
CA GLU A 458 3.39 -0.20 4.40
C GLU A 458 4.20 -1.26 3.64
N GLU A 459 4.74 -0.92 2.47
CA GLU A 459 5.71 -1.77 1.75
C GLU A 459 7.01 -2.04 2.55
N GLY A 460 7.15 -1.43 3.72
CA GLY A 460 8.11 -1.72 4.80
C GLY A 460 7.79 -2.91 5.72
N GLY A 461 6.65 -3.59 5.52
CA GLY A 461 6.14 -4.62 6.43
C GLY A 461 5.51 -4.08 7.73
N THR A 462 5.52 -2.75 7.94
CA THR A 462 4.89 -2.10 9.09
C THR A 462 3.37 -2.08 8.92
N ILE A 463 2.65 -2.47 9.98
CA ILE A 463 1.18 -2.51 10.00
C ILE A 463 0.66 -1.52 11.04
N PHE A 464 -0.18 -0.58 10.60
CA PHE A 464 -0.96 0.28 11.50
C PHE A 464 -2.42 -0.14 11.47
N THR A 465 -3.00 -0.40 12.64
CA THR A 465 -4.42 -0.71 12.79
C THR A 465 -5.08 0.40 13.59
N PHE A 466 -6.09 1.05 13.00
CA PHE A 466 -6.93 2.06 13.63
C PHE A 466 -8.35 1.52 13.70
N GLN A 467 -8.77 1.10 14.89
CA GLN A 467 -10.08 0.53 15.12
C GLN A 467 -10.91 1.42 16.04
N GLY A 468 -12.12 1.73 15.59
CA GLY A 468 -13.10 2.45 16.38
C GLY A 468 -13.77 1.59 17.45
N THR A 469 -14.18 2.21 18.56
CA THR A 469 -14.92 1.55 19.64
C THR A 469 -16.44 1.55 19.41
N GLU A 470 -16.94 2.44 18.57
CA GLU A 470 -18.37 2.58 18.26
C GLU A 470 -18.81 1.55 17.21
N ARG A 471 -19.98 0.95 17.40
CA ARG A 471 -20.51 -0.12 16.52
C ARG A 471 -21.35 0.38 15.33
N LYS A 472 -21.34 1.68 15.03
CA LYS A 472 -22.22 2.29 14.01
C LYS A 472 -21.85 1.92 12.56
N CYS A 473 -20.59 1.56 12.31
CA CYS A 473 -20.05 1.13 11.03
C CYS A 473 -19.23 -0.16 11.23
N SER A 474 -19.55 -1.21 10.45
CA SER A 474 -18.85 -2.50 10.47
C SER A 474 -17.77 -2.63 9.39
N LEU A 475 -17.53 -1.57 8.60
CA LEU A 475 -16.58 -1.61 7.50
C LEU A 475 -15.15 -1.79 8.00
N LYS A 476 -14.41 -2.64 7.29
CA LYS A 476 -12.97 -2.86 7.48
C LYS A 476 -12.27 -2.61 6.15
N VAL A 477 -11.33 -1.68 6.15
CA VAL A 477 -10.59 -1.29 4.94
C VAL A 477 -9.11 -1.52 5.16
N SER A 478 -8.47 -2.19 4.20
CA SER A 478 -7.03 -2.45 4.23
C SER A 478 -6.37 -1.80 3.01
N LEU A 479 -5.43 -0.90 3.27
CA LEU A 479 -4.68 -0.14 2.28
C LEU A 479 -3.24 -0.64 2.26
N ARG A 480 -2.65 -0.76 1.08
CA ARG A 480 -1.20 -0.98 0.91
C ARG A 480 -0.57 0.36 0.54
N VAL A 481 0.33 0.85 1.38
CA VAL A 481 1.06 2.10 1.13
C VAL A 481 2.37 1.74 0.44
N HIS A 482 2.54 2.21 -0.79
CA HIS A 482 3.69 1.94 -1.65
C HIS A 482 4.77 3.04 -1.54
N SER A 483 4.38 4.24 -1.11
CA SER A 483 5.24 5.42 -1.12
C SER A 483 5.04 6.30 0.11
N THR A 484 6.13 6.85 0.65
CA THR A 484 6.11 7.79 1.78
C THR A 484 5.41 9.10 1.45
N GLN A 485 5.28 9.42 0.15
CA GLN A 485 4.53 10.56 -0.35
C GLN A 485 3.05 10.51 0.04
N PHE A 486 2.48 9.32 0.27
CA PHE A 486 1.14 9.18 0.83
C PHE A 486 0.99 10.01 2.12
N TYR A 487 1.92 9.86 3.06
CA TYR A 487 1.84 10.56 4.34
C TYR A 487 2.02 12.06 4.17
N TRP A 488 2.97 12.47 3.33
CA TRP A 488 3.22 13.88 3.07
C TRP A 488 2.01 14.57 2.44
N LYS A 489 1.40 13.97 1.41
CA LYS A 489 0.23 14.52 0.73
C LYS A 489 -0.98 14.58 1.65
N VAL A 490 -1.29 13.49 2.36
CA VAL A 490 -2.42 13.46 3.30
C VAL A 490 -2.22 14.49 4.43
N ALA A 491 -1.01 14.61 4.99
CA ALA A 491 -0.72 15.56 6.05
C ALA A 491 -0.80 17.02 5.60
N THR A 492 -0.45 17.34 4.35
CA THR A 492 -0.35 18.73 3.85
C THR A 492 -1.54 19.21 3.03
N GLN A 493 -2.31 18.28 2.46
CA GLN A 493 -3.41 18.57 1.52
C GLN A 493 -4.71 17.82 1.86
N ALA A 494 -4.79 17.13 3.01
CA ALA A 494 -6.00 16.49 3.53
C ALA A 494 -6.68 15.54 2.51
N ASP A 495 -7.97 15.76 2.20
CA ASP A 495 -8.76 14.96 1.25
C ASP A 495 -8.23 15.04 -0.18
N ILE A 496 -7.86 16.23 -0.65
CA ILE A 496 -7.25 16.39 -1.97
C ILE A 496 -5.90 15.66 -2.01
N GLY A 497 -5.15 15.70 -0.91
CA GLY A 497 -3.91 14.94 -0.76
C GLY A 497 -4.10 13.43 -0.81
N LEU A 498 -5.18 12.93 -0.21
CA LEU A 498 -5.55 11.52 -0.29
C LEU A 498 -5.92 11.12 -1.73
N ALA A 499 -6.70 11.95 -2.42
CA ALA A 499 -7.05 11.71 -3.82
C ALA A 499 -5.80 11.74 -4.72
N ASP A 500 -4.92 12.72 -4.57
CA ASP A 500 -3.67 12.78 -5.34
C ASP A 500 -2.76 11.59 -5.03
N ALA A 501 -2.65 11.16 -3.77
CA ALA A 501 -1.88 9.97 -3.41
C ALA A 501 -2.44 8.70 -4.08
N PHE A 502 -3.77 8.56 -4.19
CA PHE A 502 -4.39 7.44 -4.91
C PHE A 502 -4.11 7.52 -6.41
N ILE A 503 -4.32 8.69 -7.01
CA ILE A 503 -4.12 8.94 -8.45
C ILE A 503 -2.68 8.71 -8.88
N GLN A 504 -1.71 9.02 -8.02
CA GLN A 504 -0.28 8.82 -8.28
C GLN A 504 0.19 7.39 -7.98
N GLY A 505 -0.67 6.54 -7.41
CA GLY A 505 -0.34 5.16 -7.06
C GLY A 505 0.51 5.04 -5.79
N ASP A 506 0.54 6.06 -4.93
CA ASP A 506 1.28 6.02 -3.66
C ASP A 506 0.68 5.01 -2.68
N PHE A 507 -0.58 4.62 -2.87
CA PHE A 507 -1.23 3.54 -2.14
C PHE A 507 -2.29 2.84 -3.01
N SER A 508 -2.63 1.61 -2.65
CA SER A 508 -3.72 0.84 -3.24
C SER A 508 -4.55 0.13 -2.16
N PHE A 509 -5.60 -0.57 -2.57
CA PHE A 509 -6.45 -1.34 -1.65
C PHE A 509 -6.20 -2.85 -1.80
N VAL A 510 -6.26 -3.57 -0.67
CA VAL A 510 -6.27 -5.04 -0.69
C VAL A 510 -7.52 -5.55 -1.42
N ASP A 511 -8.67 -4.94 -1.14
CA ASP A 511 -9.90 -5.12 -1.92
C ASP A 511 -9.97 -4.07 -3.02
N LYS A 512 -9.67 -4.50 -4.25
CA LYS A 512 -9.67 -3.63 -5.44
C LYS A 512 -11.07 -3.22 -5.94
N ASN A 513 -12.12 -3.90 -5.48
CA ASN A 513 -13.46 -3.69 -6.00
C ASN A 513 -14.24 -2.67 -5.17
N GLU A 514 -14.16 -2.79 -3.84
CA GLU A 514 -14.98 -2.00 -2.92
C GLU A 514 -14.12 -1.24 -1.88
N GLY A 515 -12.79 -1.41 -1.90
CA GLY A 515 -11.89 -0.82 -0.90
C GLY A 515 -11.95 0.70 -0.84
N LEU A 516 -11.93 1.37 -1.99
CA LEU A 516 -12.02 2.84 -2.07
C LEU A 516 -13.41 3.35 -1.67
N LEU A 517 -14.47 2.76 -2.21
CA LEU A 517 -15.85 3.07 -1.82
C LEU A 517 -16.05 2.95 -0.30
N ASN A 518 -15.61 1.84 0.28
CA ASN A 518 -15.73 1.58 1.72
C ASN A 518 -14.91 2.57 2.56
N LEU A 519 -13.73 2.99 2.08
CA LEU A 519 -12.94 4.02 2.76
C LEU A 519 -13.71 5.34 2.85
N ILE A 520 -14.27 5.79 1.73
CA ILE A 520 -14.99 7.07 1.66
C ILE A 520 -16.27 7.01 2.51
N MET A 521 -17.03 5.92 2.43
CA MET A 521 -18.20 5.69 3.28
C MET A 521 -17.85 5.69 4.77
N MET A 522 -16.72 5.08 5.14
CA MET A 522 -16.24 5.07 6.53
C MET A 522 -15.83 6.47 7.00
N PHE A 523 -15.19 7.27 6.15
CA PHE A 523 -14.89 8.67 6.50
C PHE A 523 -16.15 9.51 6.68
N ILE A 524 -17.16 9.32 5.84
CA ILE A 524 -18.48 9.94 5.99
C ILE A 524 -19.10 9.55 7.34
N ALA A 525 -19.15 8.26 7.66
CA ALA A 525 -19.74 7.77 8.92
C ALA A 525 -19.03 8.34 10.17
N ASN A 526 -17.70 8.44 10.16
CA ASN A 526 -16.93 8.99 11.27
C ASN A 526 -17.08 10.51 11.41
N ARG A 527 -17.15 11.23 10.29
CA ARG A 527 -17.44 12.68 10.28
C ARG A 527 -18.80 12.96 10.92
N ASP A 528 -19.83 12.25 10.50
CA ASP A 528 -21.21 12.47 10.96
C ASP A 528 -21.37 12.11 12.44
N LEU A 529 -20.64 11.10 12.92
CA LEU A 529 -20.58 10.76 14.34
C LEU A 529 -19.95 11.89 15.17
N LYS A 530 -18.84 12.50 14.71
CA LYS A 530 -18.23 13.65 15.39
C LYS A 530 -19.12 14.88 15.41
N ALA A 531 -19.83 15.17 14.32
CA ALA A 531 -20.77 16.29 14.24
C ALA A 531 -21.90 16.15 15.29
N SER A 532 -22.43 14.94 15.49
CA SER A 532 -23.48 14.68 16.49
C SER A 532 -23.05 14.89 17.95
N VAL A 533 -21.74 14.87 18.23
CA VAL A 533 -21.16 15.03 19.58
C VAL A 533 -20.78 16.50 19.87
N ARG A 534 -20.56 17.33 18.84
CA ARG A 534 -20.18 18.75 19.00
C ARG A 534 -21.27 19.66 18.44
N THR A 535 -22.18 20.11 19.30
CA THR A 535 -23.00 21.29 19.02
C THR A 535 -22.10 22.54 19.01
N SER A 536 -22.02 23.24 17.88
CA SER A 536 -21.27 24.50 17.69
C SER A 536 -19.75 24.39 17.42
N ARG A 537 -19.38 24.11 16.16
CA ARG A 537 -18.33 24.85 15.43
C ARG A 537 -18.34 24.50 13.93
N LYS A 538 -18.37 25.52 13.07
CA LYS A 538 -18.20 25.43 11.62
C LYS A 538 -16.77 24.94 11.30
N GLU A 539 -16.56 23.64 11.10
CA GLU A 539 -15.30 23.08 10.58
C GLU A 539 -15.39 22.90 9.05
N ARG A 540 -14.40 23.48 8.35
CA ARG A 540 -14.33 23.62 6.88
C ARG A 540 -13.88 22.35 6.13
N ALA A 541 -13.47 21.31 6.84
CA ALA A 541 -13.10 19.99 6.34
C ALA A 541 -12.93 19.04 7.54
N TRP A 542 -12.99 17.71 7.32
CA TRP A 542 -12.71 16.68 8.33
C TRP A 542 -11.25 16.70 8.87
N TRP A 543 -10.39 17.54 8.26
CA TRP A 543 -9.05 17.92 8.68
C TRP A 543 -8.82 19.42 8.49
N ASN A 544 -8.07 20.04 9.39
CA ASN A 544 -7.43 21.33 9.14
C ASN A 544 -5.93 21.17 9.51
N PRO A 545 -5.02 21.01 8.54
CA PRO A 545 -3.61 20.81 8.85
C PRO A 545 -3.01 22.07 9.51
N LEU A 546 -2.30 21.89 10.63
CA LEU A 546 -1.63 22.95 11.40
C LEU A 546 -0.31 23.45 10.77
N LEU A 547 0.04 23.00 9.56
CA LEU A 547 1.33 23.32 8.93
C LEU A 547 1.20 24.53 7.99
N LEU A 548 2.19 25.43 8.03
CA LEU A 548 2.29 26.62 7.18
C LEU A 548 2.17 26.31 5.67
N THR A 549 2.52 25.09 5.25
CA THR A 549 2.40 24.58 3.88
C THR A 549 0.95 24.43 3.41
N ALA A 550 -0.02 24.22 4.32
CA ALA A 550 -1.44 24.18 4.01
C ALA A 550 -1.97 25.54 3.54
N ALA A 551 -1.36 26.66 3.97
CA ALA A 551 -1.71 28.00 3.50
C ALA A 551 -1.31 28.23 2.04
N LEU A 552 -0.16 27.69 1.62
CA LEU A 552 0.33 27.78 0.23
C LEU A 552 -0.46 26.87 -0.72
N SER A 553 -0.76 25.63 -0.31
CA SER A 553 -1.61 24.73 -1.09
C SER A 553 -3.05 25.25 -1.20
N SER A 554 -3.65 25.72 -0.09
CA SER A 554 -4.99 26.34 -0.13
C SER A 554 -5.04 27.62 -0.97
N ALA A 555 -3.99 28.44 -1.00
CA ALA A 555 -3.90 29.59 -1.89
C ALA A 555 -3.88 29.19 -3.38
N LYS A 556 -3.14 28.13 -3.74
CA LYS A 556 -3.13 27.58 -5.12
C LYS A 556 -4.53 27.17 -5.56
N TYR A 557 -5.25 26.40 -4.73
CA TYR A 557 -6.62 25.96 -5.04
C TYR A 557 -7.60 27.14 -5.09
N PHE A 558 -7.47 28.11 -4.18
CA PHE A 558 -8.31 29.30 -4.15
C PHE A 558 -8.17 30.16 -5.41
N ILE A 559 -6.94 30.42 -5.88
CA ILE A 559 -6.70 31.19 -7.11
C ILE A 559 -7.29 30.49 -8.33
N ARG A 560 -7.10 29.17 -8.43
CA ARG A 560 -7.67 28.35 -9.52
C ARG A 560 -9.21 28.37 -9.49
N HIS A 561 -9.81 28.33 -8.30
CA HIS A 561 -11.26 28.39 -8.12
C HIS A 561 -11.86 29.72 -8.63
N VAL A 562 -11.24 30.85 -8.32
CA VAL A 562 -11.71 32.17 -8.79
C VAL A 562 -11.65 32.27 -10.33
N SER A 563 -10.65 31.64 -10.97
CA SER A 563 -10.50 31.63 -12.43
C SER A 563 -11.55 30.78 -13.16
N ASN A 564 -12.29 29.90 -12.47
CA ASN A 564 -13.23 28.95 -13.07
C ASN A 564 -14.71 29.37 -12.96
N ARG A 565 -15.03 30.64 -12.65
CA ARG A 565 -16.43 31.12 -12.56
C ARG A 565 -17.18 31.01 -13.89
N ASN A 566 -18.45 30.62 -13.87
CA ASN A 566 -19.27 30.31 -15.07
C ASN A 566 -19.89 31.56 -15.76
N THR A 567 -19.06 32.56 -16.09
CA THR A 567 -19.47 33.62 -17.03
C THR A 567 -19.71 33.03 -18.43
N LEU A 568 -20.43 33.72 -19.32
CA LEU A 568 -20.75 33.24 -20.69
C LEU A 568 -19.57 32.57 -21.42
N THR A 569 -18.42 33.26 -21.50
CA THR A 569 -17.22 32.73 -22.16
C THR A 569 -16.54 31.59 -21.40
N GLN A 570 -16.63 31.58 -20.07
CA GLN A 570 -15.94 30.60 -19.24
C GLN A 570 -16.77 29.31 -19.03
N ALA A 571 -18.11 29.40 -19.03
CA ALA A 571 -19.01 28.25 -18.94
C ALA A 571 -18.76 27.26 -20.09
N ARG A 572 -18.64 27.76 -21.33
CA ARG A 572 -18.26 26.94 -22.50
C ARG A 572 -16.91 26.25 -22.29
N ARG A 573 -15.88 26.96 -21.82
CA ARG A 573 -14.54 26.39 -21.55
C ARG A 573 -14.57 25.31 -20.47
N ASN A 574 -15.37 25.49 -19.43
CA ASN A 574 -15.49 24.52 -18.34
C ASN A 574 -16.17 23.23 -18.83
N ILE A 575 -17.26 23.35 -19.60
CA ILE A 575 -18.00 22.22 -20.17
C ILE A 575 -17.14 21.47 -21.21
N SER A 576 -16.53 22.17 -22.17
CA SER A 576 -15.67 21.54 -23.20
C SER A 576 -14.53 20.72 -22.62
N ARG A 577 -13.89 21.15 -21.53
CA ARG A 577 -12.77 20.42 -20.91
C ARG A 577 -13.13 19.00 -20.45
N HIS A 578 -14.38 18.75 -20.09
CA HIS A 578 -14.84 17.45 -19.62
C HIS A 578 -15.54 16.66 -20.75
N TYR A 579 -16.46 17.30 -21.47
CA TYR A 579 -17.31 16.62 -22.45
C TYR A 579 -16.64 16.45 -23.82
N ASP A 580 -15.59 17.21 -24.13
CA ASP A 580 -14.83 17.08 -25.39
C ASP A 580 -13.57 16.19 -25.22
N LEU A 581 -13.51 15.37 -24.16
CA LEU A 581 -12.41 14.42 -23.93
C LEU A 581 -12.30 13.37 -25.06
N SER A 582 -13.37 12.60 -25.29
CA SER A 582 -13.51 11.67 -26.41
C SER A 582 -14.87 10.96 -26.33
N ASN A 583 -15.67 10.99 -27.41
CA ASN A 583 -16.90 10.20 -27.50
C ASN A 583 -16.62 8.69 -27.44
N GLU A 584 -15.48 8.24 -27.96
CA GLU A 584 -15.05 6.84 -27.90
C GLU A 584 -14.75 6.41 -26.46
N LEU A 585 -14.19 7.29 -25.63
CA LEU A 585 -14.02 7.00 -24.21
C LEU A 585 -15.36 6.81 -23.52
N PHE A 586 -16.30 7.74 -23.71
CA PHE A 586 -17.62 7.69 -23.05
C PHE A 586 -18.40 6.43 -23.46
N SER A 587 -18.34 6.02 -24.72
CA SER A 587 -19.03 4.80 -25.19
C SER A 587 -18.49 3.50 -24.59
N LEU A 588 -17.27 3.50 -24.05
CA LEU A 588 -16.69 2.31 -23.40
C LEU A 588 -17.22 2.05 -22.00
N PHE A 589 -17.87 3.02 -21.35
CA PHE A 589 -18.42 2.81 -20.00
C PHE A 589 -19.90 3.17 -19.85
N LEU A 590 -20.42 4.07 -20.70
CA LEU A 590 -21.85 4.30 -20.83
C LEU A 590 -22.52 3.12 -21.55
N ASP A 591 -23.86 3.10 -21.51
CA ASP A 591 -24.65 2.22 -22.38
C ASP A 591 -24.80 2.84 -23.78
N GLU A 592 -25.43 2.09 -24.68
CA GLU A 592 -25.62 2.47 -26.10
C GLU A 592 -26.40 3.78 -26.29
N THR A 593 -27.20 4.19 -25.29
CA THR A 593 -27.86 5.50 -25.34
C THR A 593 -26.87 6.65 -25.21
N MET A 594 -25.63 6.45 -24.75
CA MET A 594 -24.67 7.53 -24.44
C MET A 594 -25.23 8.53 -23.42
N THR A 595 -26.02 8.06 -22.46
CA THR A 595 -26.62 8.90 -21.42
C THR A 595 -25.69 9.01 -20.22
N TYR A 596 -24.98 10.12 -20.10
CA TYR A 596 -24.13 10.42 -18.94
C TYR A 596 -24.90 11.20 -17.86
N SER A 597 -25.93 10.55 -17.32
CA SER A 597 -26.83 11.07 -16.28
C SER A 597 -27.43 9.89 -15.49
N CYS A 598 -28.04 10.16 -14.33
CA CYS A 598 -28.73 9.17 -13.52
C CYS A 598 -29.77 8.36 -14.31
N ALA A 599 -29.73 7.03 -14.16
CA ALA A 599 -30.72 6.10 -14.68
C ALA A 599 -31.79 5.79 -13.61
N ILE A 600 -32.93 5.19 -13.96
CA ILE A 600 -33.95 4.76 -12.98
C ILE A 600 -34.09 3.24 -13.05
N PHE A 601 -33.66 2.53 -12.01
CA PHE A 601 -33.64 1.06 -11.94
C PHE A 601 -34.90 0.49 -11.28
N LYS A 602 -35.40 -0.64 -11.79
CA LYS A 602 -36.41 -1.48 -11.11
C LYS A 602 -35.78 -2.44 -10.09
N SER A 603 -34.57 -2.92 -10.39
CA SER A 603 -33.80 -3.81 -9.52
C SER A 603 -32.29 -3.55 -9.71
N ALA A 604 -31.47 -3.99 -8.76
CA ALA A 604 -30.03 -3.71 -8.80
C ALA A 604 -29.31 -4.37 -9.99
N ASP A 605 -29.78 -5.52 -10.46
CA ASP A 605 -29.12 -6.30 -11.52
C ASP A 605 -29.65 -5.98 -12.93
N GLU A 606 -30.54 -5.00 -13.05
CA GLU A 606 -31.12 -4.61 -14.33
C GLU A 606 -30.08 -3.96 -15.26
N ASP A 607 -30.27 -4.16 -16.56
CA ASP A 607 -29.40 -3.59 -17.59
C ASP A 607 -29.44 -2.05 -17.56
N LEU A 608 -28.26 -1.42 -17.76
CA LEU A 608 -28.12 0.03 -17.68
C LEU A 608 -28.95 0.73 -18.77
N LYS A 609 -29.03 0.17 -19.98
CA LYS A 609 -29.81 0.74 -21.09
C LYS A 609 -31.30 0.78 -20.75
N ASP A 610 -31.82 -0.33 -20.22
CA ASP A 610 -33.23 -0.43 -19.82
C ASP A 610 -33.58 0.56 -18.69
N ALA A 611 -32.62 0.82 -17.79
CA ALA A 611 -32.76 1.83 -16.75
C ALA A 611 -32.71 3.27 -17.30
N GLN A 612 -31.88 3.55 -18.30
CA GLN A 612 -31.82 4.85 -18.96
C GLN A 612 -33.06 5.15 -19.79
N LEU A 613 -33.53 4.18 -20.59
CA LEU A 613 -34.78 4.31 -21.35
C LEU A 613 -35.99 4.53 -20.43
N ARG A 614 -35.99 3.89 -19.26
CA ARG A 614 -37.00 4.15 -18.23
C ARG A 614 -36.93 5.56 -17.67
N LYS A 615 -35.73 6.08 -17.41
CA LYS A 615 -35.55 7.47 -16.99
C LYS A 615 -36.15 8.44 -18.02
N ILE A 616 -35.91 8.21 -19.30
CA ILE A 616 -36.52 8.98 -20.40
C ILE A 616 -38.05 8.88 -20.35
N TYR A 617 -38.61 7.67 -20.24
CA TYR A 617 -40.06 7.46 -20.15
C TYR A 617 -40.68 8.19 -18.94
N VAL A 618 -40.02 8.16 -17.79
CA VAL A 618 -40.45 8.87 -16.58
C VAL A 618 -40.45 10.38 -16.80
N LEU A 619 -39.42 10.94 -17.45
CA LEU A 619 -39.38 12.36 -17.79
C LEU A 619 -40.52 12.76 -18.74
N ILE A 620 -40.79 11.97 -19.78
CA ILE A 620 -41.91 12.19 -20.73
C ILE A 620 -43.24 12.21 -19.99
N ARG A 621 -43.46 11.27 -19.06
CA ARG A 621 -44.67 11.20 -18.23
C ARG A 621 -44.80 12.38 -17.27
N LYS A 622 -43.74 12.73 -16.53
CA LYS A 622 -43.72 13.87 -15.62
C LYS A 622 -43.96 15.20 -16.34
N ALA A 623 -43.42 15.33 -17.55
CA ALA A 623 -43.63 16.48 -18.41
C ALA A 623 -44.95 16.42 -19.19
N LYS A 624 -45.75 15.35 -19.12
CA LYS A 624 -47.01 15.21 -19.86
C LYS A 624 -46.89 15.64 -21.34
N ILE A 625 -45.90 15.08 -22.03
CA ILE A 625 -45.60 15.40 -23.43
C ILE A 625 -46.64 14.76 -24.36
N SER A 626 -47.01 15.48 -25.42
CA SER A 626 -47.96 15.07 -26.46
C SER A 626 -47.47 15.56 -27.81
N LYS A 627 -48.09 15.10 -28.90
CA LYS A 627 -47.67 15.42 -30.28
C LYS A 627 -47.77 16.91 -30.63
N GLU A 628 -48.65 17.65 -29.97
CA GLU A 628 -48.89 19.08 -30.22
C GLU A 628 -47.83 19.98 -29.58
N HIS A 629 -47.07 19.46 -28.62
CA HIS A 629 -46.13 20.25 -27.83
C HIS A 629 -44.82 20.52 -28.59
N HIS A 630 -44.23 21.69 -28.32
CA HIS A 630 -42.86 22.03 -28.66
C HIS A 630 -41.99 22.00 -27.39
N ILE A 631 -41.02 21.08 -27.38
CA ILE A 631 -40.13 20.82 -26.26
C ILE A 631 -38.82 21.58 -26.42
N LEU A 632 -38.34 22.19 -25.34
CA LEU A 632 -36.97 22.68 -25.19
C LEU A 632 -36.21 21.78 -24.22
N GLU A 633 -35.10 21.18 -24.65
CA GLU A 633 -34.14 20.56 -23.75
C GLU A 633 -32.90 21.45 -23.58
N ILE A 634 -32.62 21.85 -22.34
CA ILE A 634 -31.40 22.56 -21.98
C ILE A 634 -30.36 21.52 -21.61
N GLY A 635 -29.31 21.39 -22.42
CA GLY A 635 -28.24 20.41 -22.23
C GLY A 635 -28.62 19.01 -22.74
N PHE A 636 -28.88 18.86 -24.04
CA PHE A 636 -29.38 17.60 -24.63
C PHE A 636 -28.36 16.43 -24.68
N GLY A 637 -27.13 16.64 -24.19
CA GLY A 637 -26.07 15.64 -24.22
C GLY A 637 -25.83 15.10 -25.64
N TRP A 638 -25.87 13.78 -25.79
CA TRP A 638 -25.67 13.10 -27.08
C TRP A 638 -26.98 12.87 -27.85
N GLY A 639 -28.08 13.51 -27.47
CA GLY A 639 -29.35 13.52 -28.20
C GLY A 639 -30.25 12.30 -28.00
N SER A 640 -30.02 11.50 -26.94
CA SER A 640 -30.82 10.29 -26.65
C SER A 640 -32.27 10.65 -26.31
N PHE A 641 -32.46 11.64 -25.44
CA PHE A 641 -33.79 12.11 -25.07
C PHE A 641 -34.51 12.71 -26.29
N ALA A 642 -33.82 13.52 -27.09
CA ALA A 642 -34.35 14.11 -28.33
C ALA A 642 -34.97 13.07 -29.27
N VAL A 643 -34.23 12.00 -29.57
CA VAL A 643 -34.72 10.95 -30.47
C VAL A 643 -35.87 10.17 -29.84
N GLU A 644 -35.75 9.77 -28.57
CA GLU A 644 -36.77 8.93 -27.93
C GLU A 644 -38.08 9.68 -27.68
N VAL A 645 -38.03 10.95 -27.28
CA VAL A 645 -39.26 11.74 -27.05
C VAL A 645 -40.04 11.96 -28.34
N VAL A 646 -39.36 12.29 -29.44
CA VAL A 646 -40.00 12.50 -30.74
C VAL A 646 -40.52 11.19 -31.31
N LYS A 647 -39.78 10.07 -31.19
CA LYS A 647 -40.28 8.75 -31.63
C LYS A 647 -41.54 8.33 -30.90
N GLN A 648 -41.62 8.57 -29.59
CA GLN A 648 -42.74 8.11 -28.77
C GLN A 648 -43.97 9.02 -28.88
N THR A 649 -43.79 10.32 -29.12
CA THR A 649 -44.88 11.29 -29.02
C THR A 649 -45.17 12.04 -30.32
N GLY A 650 -44.23 12.14 -31.25
CA GLY A 650 -44.35 12.97 -32.46
C GLY A 650 -44.31 14.49 -32.19
N CYS A 651 -43.83 14.91 -31.01
CA CYS A 651 -43.71 16.32 -30.65
C CYS A 651 -42.64 17.05 -31.47
N LYS A 652 -42.71 18.39 -31.52
CA LYS A 652 -41.60 19.21 -32.03
C LYS A 652 -40.55 19.37 -30.94
N TYR A 653 -39.26 19.35 -31.29
CA TYR A 653 -38.18 19.40 -30.31
C TYR A 653 -37.10 20.41 -30.68
N THR A 654 -36.60 21.13 -29.68
CA THR A 654 -35.39 21.97 -29.77
C THR A 654 -34.46 21.65 -28.61
N GLY A 655 -33.23 21.28 -28.93
CA GLY A 655 -32.17 21.05 -27.95
C GLY A 655 -31.10 22.12 -28.04
N ILE A 656 -30.58 22.58 -26.90
CA ILE A 656 -29.35 23.38 -26.83
C ILE A 656 -28.21 22.67 -26.08
N THR A 657 -26.97 22.87 -26.53
CA THR A 657 -25.75 22.42 -25.84
C THR A 657 -24.63 23.46 -25.96
N LEU A 658 -23.61 23.34 -25.12
CA LEU A 658 -22.36 24.12 -25.20
C LEU A 658 -21.16 23.30 -25.71
N SER A 659 -21.32 21.99 -25.93
CA SER A 659 -20.28 21.11 -26.48
C SER A 659 -20.47 20.88 -27.98
N GLU A 660 -19.41 21.12 -28.76
CA GLU A 660 -19.38 20.85 -30.20
C GLU A 660 -19.44 19.35 -30.49
N GLN A 661 -18.72 18.54 -29.71
CA GLN A 661 -18.69 17.07 -29.83
C GLN A 661 -20.06 16.44 -29.58
N GLN A 662 -20.82 16.97 -28.62
CA GLN A 662 -22.18 16.53 -28.34
C GLN A 662 -23.14 16.92 -29.47
N LEU A 663 -23.01 18.12 -30.02
CA LEU A 663 -23.83 18.57 -31.14
C LEU A 663 -23.60 17.68 -32.37
N GLU A 664 -22.34 17.45 -32.75
CA GLU A 664 -21.98 16.61 -33.90
C GLU A 664 -22.53 15.19 -33.75
N TYR A 665 -22.34 14.58 -32.58
CA TYR A 665 -22.84 13.23 -32.30
C TYR A 665 -24.38 13.16 -32.33
N ALA A 666 -25.05 14.14 -31.72
CA ALA A 666 -26.51 14.19 -31.68
C ALA A 666 -27.11 14.42 -33.07
N GLN A 667 -26.50 15.26 -33.91
CA GLN A 667 -26.92 15.47 -35.30
C GLN A 667 -26.86 14.17 -36.11
N LEU A 668 -25.76 13.44 -36.02
CA LEU A 668 -25.62 12.13 -36.68
C LEU A 668 -26.69 11.15 -36.20
N ARG A 669 -26.95 11.11 -34.89
CA ARG A 669 -27.98 10.24 -34.30
C ARG A 669 -29.39 10.61 -34.78
N VAL A 670 -29.70 11.90 -34.89
CA VAL A 670 -30.99 12.39 -35.40
C VAL A 670 -31.16 12.06 -36.88
N GLU A 671 -30.09 12.20 -37.67
CA GLU A 671 -30.06 11.84 -39.09
C GLU A 671 -30.30 10.34 -39.29
N GLN A 672 -29.60 9.49 -38.54
CA GLN A 672 -29.79 8.05 -38.57
C GLN A 672 -31.21 7.61 -38.15
N ALA A 673 -31.88 8.40 -37.31
CA ALA A 673 -33.26 8.16 -36.91
C ALA A 673 -34.30 8.70 -37.91
N GLY A 674 -33.90 9.52 -38.89
CA GLY A 674 -34.80 10.14 -39.87
C GLY A 674 -35.73 11.20 -39.27
N LEU A 675 -35.28 11.94 -38.25
CA LEU A 675 -36.10 12.89 -37.47
C LEU A 675 -35.69 14.36 -37.64
N GLN A 676 -34.92 14.69 -38.68
CA GLN A 676 -34.38 16.03 -38.91
C GLN A 676 -35.46 17.11 -39.02
N ASP A 677 -36.65 16.76 -39.53
CA ASP A 677 -37.76 17.70 -39.71
C ASP A 677 -38.45 18.08 -38.38
N GLN A 678 -38.26 17.29 -37.33
CA GLN A 678 -38.91 17.48 -36.02
C GLN A 678 -37.93 17.94 -34.93
N ILE A 679 -36.63 17.68 -35.10
CA ILE A 679 -35.59 17.94 -34.11
C ILE A 679 -34.65 19.05 -34.59
N THR A 680 -34.62 20.16 -33.85
CA THR A 680 -33.65 21.25 -34.04
C THR A 680 -32.59 21.18 -32.93
N LEU A 681 -31.30 21.14 -33.28
CA LEU A 681 -30.19 21.13 -32.32
C LEU A 681 -29.30 22.37 -32.51
N LEU A 682 -29.00 23.07 -31.42
CA LEU A 682 -28.26 24.33 -31.44
C LEU A 682 -27.05 24.29 -30.49
N LEU A 683 -25.91 24.82 -30.96
CA LEU A 683 -24.80 25.20 -30.08
C LEU A 683 -25.10 26.58 -29.49
N CYS A 684 -25.74 26.62 -28.33
CA CYS A 684 -26.29 27.85 -27.76
C CYS A 684 -26.29 27.80 -26.23
N ASP A 685 -25.97 28.93 -25.60
CA ASP A 685 -26.16 29.11 -24.15
C ASP A 685 -27.64 29.39 -23.86
N TYR A 686 -28.16 28.87 -22.75
CA TYR A 686 -29.57 29.08 -22.38
C TYR A 686 -29.94 30.56 -22.20
N ARG A 687 -28.96 31.41 -21.86
CA ARG A 687 -29.14 32.87 -21.75
C ARG A 687 -29.35 33.56 -23.10
N GLN A 688 -29.09 32.84 -24.20
CA GLN A 688 -29.13 33.36 -25.57
C GLN A 688 -30.13 32.61 -26.45
N ILE A 689 -31.06 31.86 -25.85
CA ILE A 689 -32.12 31.17 -26.59
C ILE A 689 -32.88 32.20 -27.44
N PRO A 690 -33.11 31.92 -28.74
CA PRO A 690 -33.89 32.81 -29.59
C PRO A 690 -35.32 33.00 -29.05
N ASN A 691 -35.65 34.21 -28.59
CA ASN A 691 -36.96 34.56 -27.99
C ASN A 691 -38.13 34.65 -29.01
N LYS A 692 -38.10 33.90 -30.12
CA LYS A 692 -39.13 33.98 -31.15
C LYS A 692 -40.34 33.09 -30.86
N ASP A 693 -40.12 31.90 -30.30
CA ASP A 693 -41.17 30.91 -30.02
C ASP A 693 -41.17 30.55 -28.52
N LYS A 694 -42.36 30.29 -27.97
CA LYS A 694 -42.54 29.76 -26.62
C LYS A 694 -42.56 28.24 -26.65
N TYR A 695 -42.05 27.61 -25.60
CA TYR A 695 -42.00 26.15 -25.49
C TYR A 695 -43.05 25.65 -24.50
N ASP A 696 -43.77 24.61 -24.88
CA ASP A 696 -44.78 23.99 -24.03
C ASP A 696 -44.14 23.22 -22.86
N ARG A 697 -42.95 22.66 -23.07
CA ARG A 697 -42.21 21.92 -22.05
C ARG A 697 -40.75 22.28 -22.09
N ILE A 698 -40.17 22.51 -20.92
CA ILE A 698 -38.73 22.66 -20.76
C ILE A 698 -38.22 21.49 -19.92
N ILE A 699 -37.22 20.78 -20.42
CA ILE A 699 -36.52 19.71 -19.71
C ILE A 699 -35.07 20.13 -19.51
N SER A 700 -34.54 19.94 -18.31
CA SER A 700 -33.13 20.21 -18.01
C SER A 700 -32.63 19.16 -17.04
N CYS A 701 -31.69 18.32 -17.47
CA CYS A 701 -31.08 17.30 -16.61
C CYS A 701 -29.64 17.66 -16.29
N GLU A 702 -29.33 17.81 -15.00
CA GLU A 702 -27.98 17.94 -14.45
C GLU A 702 -27.17 19.13 -15.03
N VAL A 703 -27.87 20.20 -15.43
CA VAL A 703 -27.26 21.44 -15.91
C VAL A 703 -26.96 22.42 -14.77
N LEU A 704 -27.76 22.41 -13.71
CA LEU A 704 -27.65 23.35 -12.56
C LEU A 704 -26.27 23.32 -11.91
N GLU A 705 -25.65 22.14 -11.91
CA GLU A 705 -24.33 21.82 -11.40
C GLU A 705 -23.24 22.63 -12.09
N HIS A 706 -23.48 23.04 -13.34
CA HIS A 706 -22.55 23.80 -14.19
C HIS A 706 -22.90 25.28 -14.32
N ILE A 707 -24.04 25.73 -13.78
CA ILE A 707 -24.46 27.14 -13.82
C ILE A 707 -23.71 27.96 -12.77
N GLY A 708 -23.49 27.39 -11.58
CA GLY A 708 -22.90 28.08 -10.44
C GLY A 708 -23.90 28.96 -9.70
N HIS A 709 -23.70 29.11 -8.39
CA HIS A 709 -24.67 29.73 -7.47
C HIS A 709 -25.23 31.08 -7.95
N ASP A 710 -24.36 31.97 -8.42
CA ASP A 710 -24.73 33.37 -8.71
C ASP A 710 -25.67 33.51 -9.92
N PHE A 711 -25.80 32.48 -10.76
CA PHE A 711 -26.57 32.51 -12.02
C PHE A 711 -27.85 31.66 -11.99
N ILE A 712 -28.17 31.00 -10.87
CA ILE A 712 -29.37 30.15 -10.76
C ILE A 712 -30.66 30.99 -10.91
N GLY A 713 -30.66 32.22 -10.39
CA GLY A 713 -31.80 33.13 -10.56
C GLY A 713 -32.05 33.47 -12.03
N GLU A 714 -30.98 33.82 -12.76
CA GLU A 714 -31.04 34.10 -14.20
C GLU A 714 -31.54 32.88 -14.99
N PHE A 715 -31.12 31.67 -14.63
CA PHE A 715 -31.64 30.43 -15.22
C PHE A 715 -33.16 30.31 -15.11
N PHE A 716 -33.73 30.50 -13.92
CA PHE A 716 -35.18 30.45 -13.75
C PHE A 716 -35.90 31.58 -14.47
N THR A 717 -35.32 32.79 -14.52
CA THR A 717 -35.87 33.90 -15.32
C THR A 717 -35.88 33.58 -16.82
N CYS A 718 -34.83 32.96 -17.35
CA CYS A 718 -34.78 32.50 -18.74
C CYS A 718 -35.83 31.42 -19.02
N CYS A 719 -35.95 30.40 -18.16
CA CYS A 719 -36.94 29.35 -18.28
C CYS A 719 -38.38 29.90 -18.25
N GLU A 720 -38.70 30.77 -17.27
CA GLU A 720 -40.00 31.46 -17.19
C GLU A 720 -40.31 32.24 -18.47
N SER A 721 -39.31 32.92 -19.02
CA SER A 721 -39.44 33.72 -20.24
C SER A 721 -39.61 32.85 -21.48
N ALA A 722 -39.05 31.64 -21.52
CA ALA A 722 -39.16 30.74 -22.67
C ALA A 722 -40.45 29.88 -22.63
N LEU A 723 -41.04 29.69 -21.46
CA LEU A 723 -42.17 28.77 -21.25
C LEU A 723 -43.51 29.36 -21.71
N ALA A 724 -44.27 28.60 -22.50
CA ALA A 724 -45.65 28.90 -22.90
C ALA A 724 -46.59 28.96 -21.68
N GLU A 725 -47.76 29.59 -21.79
CA GLU A 725 -48.67 29.90 -20.66
C GLU A 725 -48.98 28.67 -19.80
N ASP A 726 -49.38 27.57 -20.43
CA ASP A 726 -49.72 26.29 -19.80
C ASP A 726 -48.51 25.33 -19.70
N GLY A 727 -47.30 25.86 -19.84
CA GLY A 727 -46.10 25.05 -19.94
C GLY A 727 -45.64 24.44 -18.60
N LEU A 728 -44.84 23.38 -18.70
CA LEU A 728 -44.20 22.71 -17.57
C LEU A 728 -42.67 22.75 -17.69
N LEU A 729 -41.99 22.97 -16.58
CA LEU A 729 -40.54 22.82 -16.46
C LEU A 729 -40.23 21.56 -15.64
N VAL A 730 -39.48 20.62 -16.21
CA VAL A 730 -38.96 19.45 -15.48
C VAL A 730 -37.45 19.60 -15.33
N LEU A 731 -37.00 19.59 -14.08
CA LEU A 731 -35.61 19.79 -13.70
C LEU A 731 -35.10 18.57 -12.95
N GLN A 732 -33.99 17.99 -13.42
CA GLN A 732 -33.21 17.01 -12.67
C GLN A 732 -31.89 17.64 -12.24
N PHE A 733 -31.48 17.49 -10.97
CA PHE A 733 -30.18 17.97 -10.51
C PHE A 733 -29.67 17.24 -9.27
N ILE A 734 -28.35 17.07 -9.23
CA ILE A 734 -27.61 16.59 -8.07
C ILE A 734 -27.60 17.67 -6.99
N SER A 735 -27.96 17.26 -5.78
CA SER A 735 -28.11 18.13 -4.64
C SER A 735 -27.15 17.80 -3.50
N ILE A 736 -26.94 18.78 -2.64
CA ILE A 736 -26.24 18.60 -1.36
C ILE A 736 -27.19 18.97 -0.21
N PRO A 737 -27.15 18.28 0.95
CA PRO A 737 -27.96 18.66 2.10
C PRO A 737 -27.72 20.10 2.55
N ASP A 738 -28.79 20.78 2.99
CA ASP A 738 -28.78 22.20 3.36
C ASP A 738 -27.69 22.56 4.38
N GLU A 739 -27.51 21.73 5.40
CA GLU A 739 -26.52 21.93 6.46
C GLU A 739 -25.07 22.00 5.93
N ARG A 740 -24.82 21.47 4.73
CA ARG A 740 -23.50 21.42 4.09
C ARG A 740 -23.35 22.42 2.94
N TYR A 741 -24.40 23.14 2.57
CA TYR A 741 -24.40 23.96 1.37
C TYR A 741 -23.37 25.10 1.42
N ASP A 742 -23.40 25.89 2.49
CA ASP A 742 -22.50 27.04 2.65
C ASP A 742 -21.03 26.62 2.69
N SER A 743 -20.72 25.53 3.40
CA SER A 743 -19.34 25.03 3.47
C SER A 743 -18.86 24.53 2.11
N HIS A 744 -19.69 23.75 1.42
CA HIS A 744 -19.41 23.24 0.07
C HIS A 744 -19.18 24.35 -0.95
N ARG A 745 -20.00 25.40 -0.90
CA ARG A 745 -19.88 26.55 -1.79
C ARG A 745 -18.48 27.17 -1.73
N HIS A 746 -17.93 27.31 -0.53
CA HIS A 746 -16.65 27.98 -0.29
C HIS A 746 -15.42 27.05 -0.26
N SER A 747 -15.59 25.74 -0.40
CA SER A 747 -14.50 24.76 -0.43
C SER A 747 -14.13 24.32 -1.85
N THR A 748 -12.89 23.89 -2.04
CA THR A 748 -12.47 23.12 -3.22
C THR A 748 -12.38 21.66 -2.81
N ASP A 749 -12.93 20.77 -3.62
CA ASP A 749 -12.92 19.33 -3.40
C ASP A 749 -12.29 18.60 -4.60
N PHE A 750 -12.22 17.27 -4.53
CA PHE A 750 -11.75 16.42 -5.62
C PHE A 750 -12.51 16.69 -6.93
N MET A 751 -13.84 16.87 -6.86
CA MET A 751 -14.67 17.06 -8.04
C MET A 751 -14.29 18.33 -8.81
N ARG A 752 -14.15 19.47 -8.11
CA ARG A 752 -13.77 20.75 -8.72
C ARG A 752 -12.34 20.76 -9.28
N GLU A 753 -11.44 20.01 -8.67
CA GLU A 753 -10.03 19.99 -9.07
C GLU A 753 -9.75 19.05 -10.26
N TYR A 754 -10.36 17.86 -10.26
CA TYR A 754 -10.01 16.79 -11.20
C TYR A 754 -11.08 16.50 -12.26
N ILE A 755 -12.38 16.69 -11.98
CA ILE A 755 -13.46 16.19 -12.85
C ILE A 755 -14.29 17.32 -13.47
N PHE A 756 -14.87 18.20 -12.65
CA PHE A 756 -15.77 19.29 -13.06
C PHE A 756 -15.28 20.66 -12.57
N PRO A 757 -14.28 21.27 -13.24
CA PRO A 757 -13.82 22.61 -12.92
C PRO A 757 -14.96 23.64 -13.04
N GLY A 758 -15.23 24.38 -11.96
CA GLY A 758 -16.33 25.37 -11.91
C GLY A 758 -17.69 24.78 -11.54
N GLY A 759 -17.80 23.47 -11.35
CA GLY A 759 -19.02 22.81 -10.90
C GLY A 759 -19.39 23.16 -9.44
N GLY A 760 -20.68 23.15 -9.12
CA GLY A 760 -21.18 23.41 -7.78
C GLY A 760 -22.56 22.80 -7.54
N LEU A 761 -22.67 22.00 -6.48
CA LEU A 761 -23.93 21.40 -6.07
C LEU A 761 -24.78 22.41 -5.29
N ASN A 762 -26.10 22.32 -5.45
CA ASN A 762 -27.06 23.17 -4.78
C ASN A 762 -27.92 22.41 -3.78
N ALA A 763 -28.32 23.09 -2.71
CA ALA A 763 -29.32 22.53 -1.82
C ALA A 763 -30.72 22.67 -2.40
N LEU A 764 -31.60 21.74 -2.06
CA LEU A 764 -32.98 21.74 -2.53
C LEU A 764 -33.70 23.02 -2.10
N SER A 765 -33.56 23.45 -0.84
CA SER A 765 -34.20 24.69 -0.35
C SER A 765 -33.71 25.93 -1.09
N GLN A 766 -32.43 25.96 -1.49
CA GLN A 766 -31.87 27.07 -2.23
C GLN A 766 -32.44 27.13 -3.65
N VAL A 767 -32.53 25.99 -4.33
CA VAL A 767 -33.10 25.92 -5.69
C VAL A 767 -34.55 26.39 -5.68
N THR A 768 -35.37 25.90 -4.75
CA THR A 768 -36.78 26.29 -4.66
C THR A 768 -36.96 27.74 -4.23
N SER A 769 -36.14 28.26 -3.33
CA SER A 769 -36.18 29.67 -2.90
C SER A 769 -35.80 30.63 -4.02
N VAL A 770 -34.72 30.33 -4.76
CA VAL A 770 -34.28 31.16 -5.89
C VAL A 770 -35.29 31.09 -7.04
N MET A 771 -35.83 29.92 -7.33
CA MET A 771 -36.91 29.73 -8.30
C MET A 771 -38.11 30.63 -7.97
N ALA A 772 -38.59 30.60 -6.72
CA ALA A 772 -39.75 31.38 -6.30
C ALA A 772 -39.48 32.90 -6.32
N ALA A 773 -38.23 33.33 -6.11
CA ALA A 773 -37.85 34.73 -6.20
C ALA A 773 -37.69 35.25 -7.65
N ALA A 774 -37.31 34.37 -8.57
CA ALA A 774 -36.93 34.74 -9.95
C ALA A 774 -38.03 34.44 -11.00
N SER A 775 -39.11 33.75 -10.62
CA SER A 775 -40.15 33.27 -11.53
C SER A 775 -41.52 33.19 -10.84
N ARG A 776 -42.57 32.87 -11.61
CA ARG A 776 -43.92 32.59 -11.05
C ARG A 776 -44.14 31.10 -10.84
N LEU A 777 -43.13 30.27 -11.01
CA LEU A 777 -43.26 28.83 -10.97
C LEU A 777 -43.54 28.32 -9.53
N CYS A 778 -44.23 27.19 -9.46
CA CYS A 778 -44.60 26.46 -8.24
C CYS A 778 -44.20 25.00 -8.40
N VAL A 779 -43.86 24.33 -7.30
CA VAL A 779 -43.50 22.90 -7.30
C VAL A 779 -44.78 22.06 -7.33
N GLU A 780 -44.91 21.22 -8.36
CA GLU A 780 -46.05 20.32 -8.54
C GLU A 780 -45.72 18.88 -8.17
N HIS A 781 -44.46 18.49 -8.35
CA HIS A 781 -43.98 17.16 -8.04
C HIS A 781 -42.50 17.23 -7.67
N LEU A 782 -42.07 16.43 -6.69
CA LEU A 782 -40.68 16.29 -6.29
C LEU A 782 -40.37 14.83 -5.93
N GLU A 783 -39.27 14.30 -6.44
CA GLU A 783 -38.81 12.95 -6.14
C GLU A 783 -37.28 12.90 -6.05
N ASN A 784 -36.76 12.17 -5.05
CA ASN A 784 -35.33 11.92 -4.90
C ASN A 784 -34.98 10.57 -5.54
N ILE A 785 -34.19 10.61 -6.60
CA ILE A 785 -33.72 9.43 -7.34
C ILE A 785 -32.25 9.08 -7.04
N GLY A 786 -31.62 9.73 -6.07
CA GLY A 786 -30.17 9.62 -5.81
C GLY A 786 -29.66 8.18 -5.60
N ILE A 787 -30.46 7.29 -5.02
CA ILE A 787 -30.06 5.89 -4.84
C ILE A 787 -29.90 5.14 -6.18
N HIS A 788 -30.65 5.54 -7.21
CA HIS A 788 -30.49 4.97 -8.54
C HIS A 788 -29.17 5.43 -9.18
N TYR A 789 -28.73 6.65 -8.88
CA TYR A 789 -27.45 7.18 -9.36
C TYR A 789 -26.26 6.41 -8.77
N TYR A 790 -26.36 5.96 -7.51
CA TYR A 790 -25.37 5.03 -6.94
C TYR A 790 -25.23 3.77 -7.81
N GLN A 791 -26.34 3.18 -8.24
CA GLN A 791 -26.32 1.99 -9.10
C GLN A 791 -25.80 2.32 -10.52
N THR A 792 -26.17 3.48 -11.08
CA THR A 792 -25.61 3.98 -12.35
C THR A 792 -24.09 4.05 -12.31
N LEU A 793 -23.51 4.65 -11.26
CA LEU A 793 -22.05 4.77 -11.09
C LEU A 793 -21.36 3.41 -10.94
N LYS A 794 -22.01 2.45 -10.27
CA LYS A 794 -21.51 1.06 -10.21
C LYS A 794 -21.47 0.40 -11.59
N CYS A 795 -22.50 0.59 -12.40
CA CYS A 795 -22.53 0.08 -13.78
C CYS A 795 -21.43 0.73 -14.63
N TRP A 796 -21.26 2.05 -14.54
CA TRP A 796 -20.19 2.77 -15.24
C TRP A 796 -18.81 2.29 -14.83
N ARG A 797 -18.51 2.19 -13.52
CA ARG A 797 -17.24 1.67 -13.01
C ARG A 797 -16.96 0.26 -13.54
N ARG A 798 -17.95 -0.63 -13.48
CA ARG A 798 -17.83 -2.00 -13.99
C ARG A 798 -17.49 -2.03 -15.48
N ASN A 799 -18.20 -1.25 -16.29
CA ASN A 799 -17.97 -1.20 -17.74
C ASN A 799 -16.60 -0.58 -18.06
N PHE A 800 -16.22 0.49 -17.36
CA PHE A 800 -14.92 1.15 -17.49
C PHE A 800 -13.76 0.18 -17.28
N PHE A 801 -13.78 -0.59 -16.18
CA PHE A 801 -12.73 -1.57 -15.90
C PHE A 801 -12.79 -2.81 -16.81
N LYS A 802 -13.98 -3.23 -17.24
CA LYS A 802 -14.13 -4.29 -18.26
C LYS A 802 -13.45 -3.88 -19.58
N ASN A 803 -13.49 -2.60 -19.92
CA ASN A 803 -12.94 -2.05 -21.15
C ASN A 803 -11.59 -1.32 -20.97
N GLN A 804 -10.94 -1.45 -19.81
CA GLN A 804 -9.70 -0.71 -19.48
C GLN A 804 -8.62 -0.82 -20.55
N ARG A 805 -8.43 -2.01 -21.16
CA ARG A 805 -7.45 -2.20 -22.23
C ARG A 805 -7.73 -1.36 -23.47
N GLN A 806 -9.00 -1.19 -23.83
CA GLN A 806 -9.41 -0.36 -24.97
C GLN A 806 -9.22 1.11 -24.62
N ILE A 807 -9.55 1.51 -23.38
CA ILE A 807 -9.31 2.87 -22.87
C ILE A 807 -7.82 3.21 -22.94
N CYS A 808 -6.93 2.31 -22.51
CA CYS A 808 -5.49 2.53 -22.62
C CYS A 808 -5.02 2.61 -24.08
N ALA A 809 -5.64 1.86 -25.00
CA ALA A 809 -5.33 1.93 -26.42
C ALA A 809 -5.71 3.28 -27.07
N LEU A 810 -6.67 4.01 -26.49
CA LEU A 810 -7.00 5.40 -26.89
C LEU A 810 -5.97 6.43 -26.40
N GLY A 811 -4.94 6.02 -25.64
CA GLY A 811 -3.88 6.89 -25.13
C GLY A 811 -4.07 7.37 -23.69
N PHE A 812 -5.07 6.85 -22.96
CA PHE A 812 -5.27 7.19 -21.55
C PHE A 812 -4.39 6.33 -20.62
N ASP A 813 -3.59 6.99 -19.78
CA ASP A 813 -2.63 6.34 -18.89
C ASP A 813 -3.26 5.81 -17.58
N ASP A 814 -2.48 5.09 -16.77
CA ASP A 814 -2.96 4.55 -15.49
C ASP A 814 -3.38 5.64 -14.50
N LYS A 815 -2.81 6.85 -14.62
CA LYS A 815 -3.19 8.00 -13.78
C LYS A 815 -4.61 8.45 -14.10
N PHE A 816 -4.96 8.49 -15.39
CA PHE A 816 -6.32 8.74 -15.85
C PHE A 816 -7.28 7.67 -15.32
N ILE A 817 -6.93 6.39 -15.45
CA ILE A 817 -7.74 5.27 -14.93
C ILE A 817 -8.02 5.44 -13.42
N ARG A 818 -7.00 5.71 -12.61
CA ARG A 818 -7.18 5.92 -11.15
C ARG A 818 -7.97 7.18 -10.82
N THR A 819 -7.87 8.23 -11.64
CA THR A 819 -8.67 9.45 -11.46
C THR A 819 -10.16 9.14 -11.66
N TRP A 820 -10.50 8.38 -12.69
CA TRP A 820 -11.89 7.97 -12.98
C TRP A 820 -12.42 6.94 -11.98
N GLU A 821 -11.59 6.01 -11.53
CA GLU A 821 -11.93 5.11 -10.42
C GLU A 821 -12.32 5.89 -9.17
N TYR A 822 -11.49 6.87 -8.79
CA TYR A 822 -11.77 7.73 -7.64
C TYR A 822 -13.07 8.50 -7.82
N TYR A 823 -13.32 9.03 -9.01
CA TYR A 823 -14.57 9.70 -9.33
C TYR A 823 -15.80 8.81 -9.13
N PHE A 824 -15.81 7.61 -9.70
CA PHE A 824 -16.96 6.71 -9.57
C PHE A 824 -17.26 6.37 -8.10
N ASP A 825 -16.25 5.95 -7.34
CA ASP A 825 -16.42 5.53 -5.95
C ASP A 825 -16.70 6.71 -5.01
N TYR A 826 -16.13 7.89 -5.28
CA TYR A 826 -16.40 9.11 -4.52
C TYR A 826 -17.87 9.55 -4.63
N CYS A 827 -18.39 9.62 -5.85
CA CYS A 827 -19.80 9.96 -6.08
C CYS A 827 -20.73 8.86 -5.56
N ALA A 828 -20.39 7.58 -5.78
CA ALA A 828 -21.17 6.44 -5.33
C ALA A 828 -21.30 6.41 -3.80
N ALA A 829 -20.20 6.65 -3.07
CA ALA A 829 -20.24 6.76 -1.61
C ALA A 829 -21.16 7.90 -1.16
N GLY A 830 -21.08 9.05 -1.84
CA GLY A 830 -21.90 10.21 -1.55
C GLY A 830 -23.40 9.92 -1.64
N LEU A 831 -23.83 9.33 -2.75
CA LEU A 831 -25.24 8.99 -3.03
C LEU A 831 -25.74 7.86 -2.12
N LYS A 832 -24.95 6.80 -1.91
CA LYS A 832 -25.31 5.67 -1.05
C LYS A 832 -25.49 6.07 0.42
N THR A 833 -24.74 7.08 0.87
CA THR A 833 -24.82 7.61 2.23
C THR A 833 -25.77 8.80 2.36
N CYS A 834 -26.49 9.16 1.29
CA CYS A 834 -27.36 10.33 1.23
C CYS A 834 -26.67 11.65 1.59
N THR A 835 -25.35 11.73 1.41
CA THR A 835 -24.58 12.96 1.64
C THR A 835 -24.55 13.89 0.43
N ILE A 836 -24.99 13.37 -0.71
CA ILE A 836 -25.53 14.07 -1.87
C ILE A 836 -26.78 13.32 -2.33
N GLY A 837 -27.69 14.00 -3.03
CA GLY A 837 -28.90 13.41 -3.61
C GLY A 837 -29.03 13.76 -5.08
N ASP A 838 -30.10 13.33 -5.72
CA ASP A 838 -30.47 13.73 -7.08
C ASP A 838 -31.99 13.85 -7.15
N TYR A 839 -32.50 15.01 -7.53
CA TYR A 839 -33.93 15.31 -7.49
C TYR A 839 -34.49 15.53 -8.88
N GLN A 840 -35.65 14.94 -9.17
CA GLN A 840 -36.52 15.35 -10.28
C GLN A 840 -37.68 16.21 -9.74
N ILE A 841 -37.80 17.43 -10.25
CA ILE A 841 -38.82 18.40 -9.86
C ILE A 841 -39.62 18.84 -11.09
N VAL A 842 -40.95 18.86 -10.95
CA VAL A 842 -41.86 19.44 -11.94
C VAL A 842 -42.35 20.78 -11.41
N PHE A 843 -42.23 21.80 -12.24
CA PHE A 843 -42.70 23.14 -11.97
C PHE A 843 -43.78 23.58 -12.95
N SER A 844 -44.76 24.34 -12.46
CA SER A 844 -45.81 24.96 -13.28
C SER A 844 -46.18 26.35 -12.76
N ARG A 845 -46.95 27.13 -13.54
CA ARG A 845 -47.51 28.40 -13.05
C ARG A 845 -48.75 28.15 -12.18
N PRO A 846 -49.00 29.00 -11.17
CA PRO A 846 -50.23 28.95 -10.38
C PRO A 846 -51.47 28.92 -11.27
N GLY A 847 -52.33 27.93 -11.04
CA GLY A 847 -53.59 27.79 -11.77
C GLY A 847 -53.48 27.14 -13.15
N ASN A 848 -52.38 26.44 -13.46
CA ASN A 848 -52.23 25.68 -14.71
C ASN A 848 -53.11 24.42 -14.73
N VAL A 849 -54.44 24.61 -14.73
CA VAL A 849 -55.42 23.52 -14.75
C VAL A 849 -55.36 22.73 -16.06
N ALA A 850 -54.97 23.38 -17.17
CA ALA A 850 -54.85 22.75 -18.48
C ALA A 850 -53.82 21.61 -18.50
N ALA A 851 -52.65 21.81 -17.87
CA ALA A 851 -51.64 20.77 -17.80
C ALA A 851 -52.00 19.64 -16.82
N PHE A 852 -52.73 19.92 -15.74
CA PHE A 852 -53.00 18.93 -14.69
C PHE A 852 -54.33 18.19 -14.82
N GLY A 853 -55.34 18.77 -15.48
CA GLY A 853 -56.64 18.14 -15.71
C GLY A 853 -57.43 17.85 -14.42
N ASP A 854 -58.49 17.05 -14.55
CA ASP A 854 -59.21 16.49 -13.40
C ASP A 854 -58.42 15.26 -12.87
N PRO A 855 -57.89 15.31 -11.63
CA PRO A 855 -57.09 14.22 -11.05
C PRO A 855 -57.89 12.90 -10.88
N TYR A 856 -59.21 12.91 -11.06
CA TYR A 856 -60.07 11.72 -10.93
C TYR A 856 -60.34 10.99 -12.25
N ASN A 857 -59.92 11.53 -13.40
CA ASN A 857 -60.07 10.88 -14.71
C ASN A 857 -58.90 9.95 -15.08
N ASP A 858 -57.73 10.14 -14.46
CA ASP A 858 -56.68 9.12 -14.48
C ASP A 858 -57.10 8.03 -13.48
N THR A 859 -57.42 6.84 -13.98
CA THR A 859 -57.88 5.71 -13.16
C THR A 859 -56.94 5.48 -11.98
N MET A 860 -57.32 5.96 -10.78
CA MET A 860 -56.75 5.49 -9.53
C MET A 860 -56.80 3.96 -9.56
N PRO A 861 -55.68 3.24 -9.37
CA PRO A 861 -55.71 1.80 -9.28
C PRO A 861 -56.75 1.44 -8.21
N SER A 862 -57.76 0.65 -8.56
CA SER A 862 -58.75 0.24 -7.56
C SER A 862 -57.99 -0.46 -6.45
N ALA A 863 -58.25 -0.07 -5.20
CA ALA A 863 -57.68 -0.74 -4.04
C ALA A 863 -58.26 -2.16 -3.94
N TYR A 864 -57.63 -3.11 -4.63
CA TYR A 864 -57.86 -4.55 -4.52
C TYR A 864 -56.54 -5.30 -4.66
#